data_AF-A0A0G1UGC0-F1
#
_entry.id   AF-A0A0G1UGC0-F1
#
_cell.length_a   1.000
_cell.length_b   1.000
_cell.length_c   1.000
_cell.angle_alpha   90.00
_cell.angle_beta   90.00
_cell.angle_gamma   90.00
#
_symmetry.space_group_name_H-M   'P 1'
#
loop_
_entity.id
_entity.type
_entity.pdbx_description
1 polymer ?
#
loop_
_entity_poly.entity_id
_entity_poly.type
_entity_poly.pdbx_seq_one_letter_code
_entity_poly.pdbx_strand_id
1 'polypeptide(L)'
;MKLFGTSGIRGPADTLFTDDFCRRLGFSFGSWLISQGKTGFIAVAMDPRDSSPRIKAGLIIGLSACGWEIEDHGVIPTPALTYYTQKSAHIGGGLMVTGSHITADLNGVKLFVNGEEVTKDHEPQIEASFSQSVPPGDPSSLEPVVTASNAARDLYLDLLKNLADLPYPKWKIILDTANGTQTQVMRQLLPDLGLDTDCTGDCDIQSPYFVPRDTETQNSFTDLIRHLLSSHADLGVGFDVDGDRVIFIDEKGRYVPGDFSCSLLALASDSASIVTPISTSDVVDEIGKKVYRTPVGSTFVIAAMKRFGAKFGFEPNGGGISSEILYGRDGGTTLIKLLNLLKNQKLSLSSALDALPKYHLFRDKLDCPFSRYDDVYQKVKQKYSRYPINSLDGRKIDFGDHNWLLFRGSGNAPEFRVFSQSPDVNQAARLAREGLSLVKSVLHPDSYRIPSPDILSDQLIRLDSLRVGDSITAFPDQCAQVIKDISLQHPPASCSLVDNIVVSGMGGSALGGRVLASLERQVLKVPLVISTEFHLPNFVGPKSLVVISSYSGNTAESISALAEARARNAQVYILASGGKLAQIAKKDNLPAYIFDPLHNPSGQPRMGLGYNIISLVSLLSRCRLINSLPELNRLPQFLKDRQAHSAEFFSLAVKLTAKIPVLIAAEHLKGAAHCFRNQLNENSKTFACLFDLPEANHHLLEGLTLPKTNPQNLQFIFLYSDYYQEQIKKRFTLTSQVIQKNSLPSLTFSPSGPNPLFETMDMIQSGSYIAYYLALINRIDPGPIPWVDWYKDEIHKMV
;
A
#
# COMPACT_ATOMS: atom_id res chain seq x y z
N MET A 1 5.63 -30.60 -20.18
CA MET A 1 5.45 -29.65 -19.06
C MET A 1 4.84 -28.39 -19.63
N LYS A 2 3.84 -27.79 -18.98
CA LYS A 2 3.27 -26.52 -19.44
C LYS A 2 4.20 -25.37 -19.06
N LEU A 3 4.63 -24.57 -20.02
CA LEU A 3 5.58 -23.46 -19.88
C LEU A 3 4.93 -22.12 -20.18
N PHE A 4 4.07 -22.04 -21.19
CA PHE A 4 3.54 -20.77 -21.67
C PHE A 4 2.37 -20.26 -20.80
N GLY A 5 2.40 -18.95 -20.53
CA GLY A 5 1.35 -18.21 -19.84
C GLY A 5 0.36 -17.58 -20.81
N THR A 6 -0.16 -16.38 -20.51
CA THR A 6 -1.02 -15.59 -21.42
C THR A 6 -0.24 -14.98 -22.58
N SER A 7 1.00 -14.52 -22.32
CA SER A 7 1.96 -14.03 -23.32
C SER A 7 3.37 -14.39 -22.85
N GLY A 8 4.08 -15.13 -23.69
CA GLY A 8 5.38 -15.72 -23.41
C GLY A 8 5.42 -16.69 -22.24
N ILE A 9 6.65 -17.01 -21.84
CA ILE A 9 7.02 -17.78 -20.65
C ILE A 9 7.49 -16.78 -19.59
N ARG A 10 7.06 -16.93 -18.33
CA ARG A 10 7.45 -16.03 -17.23
C ARG A 10 7.69 -16.79 -15.95
N GLY A 11 8.58 -16.28 -15.11
CA GLY A 11 8.84 -16.81 -13.77
C GLY A 11 10.11 -16.25 -13.15
N PRO A 12 10.53 -16.80 -12.00
CA PRO A 12 11.70 -16.31 -11.28
C PRO A 12 12.96 -16.41 -12.14
N ALA A 13 13.73 -15.32 -12.19
CA ALA A 13 14.92 -15.23 -13.03
C ALA A 13 15.96 -16.31 -12.64
N ASP A 14 16.11 -16.59 -11.36
CA ASP A 14 17.17 -17.49 -10.89
C ASP A 14 16.74 -18.96 -10.76
N THR A 15 15.47 -19.21 -10.44
CA THR A 15 15.00 -20.60 -10.18
C THR A 15 14.25 -21.23 -11.33
N LEU A 16 13.59 -20.46 -12.20
CA LEU A 16 13.00 -20.98 -13.43
C LEU A 16 13.99 -20.87 -14.59
N PHE A 17 14.51 -19.67 -14.84
CA PHE A 17 15.44 -19.41 -15.95
C PHE A 17 16.89 -19.78 -15.59
N THR A 18 17.09 -21.03 -15.16
CA THR A 18 18.43 -21.60 -15.00
C THR A 18 19.13 -21.72 -16.36
N ASP A 19 20.45 -21.87 -16.37
CA ASP A 19 21.22 -21.99 -17.62
C ASP A 19 20.78 -23.22 -18.44
N ASP A 20 20.49 -24.34 -17.77
CA ASP A 20 19.93 -25.53 -18.43
C ASP A 20 18.55 -25.27 -19.02
N PHE A 21 17.66 -24.61 -18.28
CA PHE A 21 16.33 -24.26 -18.77
C PHE A 21 16.43 -23.37 -20.01
N CYS A 22 17.25 -22.32 -19.97
CA CYS A 22 17.45 -21.39 -21.08
C CYS A 22 18.01 -22.13 -22.31
N ARG A 23 19.05 -22.95 -22.13
CA ARG A 23 19.65 -23.73 -23.22
C ARG A 23 18.64 -24.70 -23.85
N ARG A 24 17.86 -25.41 -23.04
CA ARG A 24 16.82 -26.33 -23.53
C ARG A 24 15.69 -25.60 -24.25
N LEU A 25 15.30 -24.43 -23.76
CA LEU A 25 14.27 -23.61 -24.38
C LEU A 25 14.74 -23.07 -25.74
N GLY A 26 15.97 -22.55 -25.81
CA GLY A 26 16.59 -22.13 -27.07
C GLY A 26 16.66 -23.28 -28.08
N PHE A 27 17.17 -24.44 -27.67
CA PHE A 27 17.25 -25.61 -28.55
C PHE A 27 15.87 -26.10 -29.02
N SER A 28 14.90 -26.11 -28.12
CA SER A 28 13.53 -26.52 -28.45
C SER A 28 12.89 -25.56 -29.46
N PHE A 29 13.02 -24.26 -29.25
CA PHE A 29 12.49 -23.27 -30.18
C PHE A 29 13.20 -23.33 -31.54
N GLY A 30 14.53 -23.45 -31.56
CA GLY A 30 15.32 -23.59 -32.78
C GLY A 30 14.94 -24.85 -33.57
N SER A 31 14.79 -25.98 -32.90
CA SER A 31 14.33 -27.23 -33.51
C SER A 31 12.91 -27.12 -34.07
N TRP A 32 12.02 -26.45 -33.33
CA TRP A 32 10.67 -26.19 -33.77
C TRP A 32 10.65 -25.32 -35.03
N LEU A 33 11.42 -24.22 -35.08
CA LEU A 33 11.52 -23.37 -36.27
C LEU A 33 11.99 -24.15 -37.51
N ILE A 34 12.97 -25.04 -37.36
CA ILE A 34 13.42 -25.92 -38.45
C ILE A 34 12.28 -26.83 -38.93
N SER A 35 11.49 -27.39 -37.99
CA SER A 35 10.32 -28.21 -38.35
C SER A 35 9.21 -27.41 -39.08
N GLN A 36 9.16 -26.10 -38.86
CA GLN A 36 8.30 -25.17 -39.60
C GLN A 36 8.91 -24.70 -40.93
N GLY A 37 10.05 -25.28 -41.35
CA GLY A 37 10.74 -24.95 -42.60
C GLY A 37 11.39 -23.56 -42.59
N LYS A 38 11.70 -23.00 -41.41
CA LYS A 38 12.37 -21.70 -41.29
C LYS A 38 13.87 -21.85 -41.50
N THR A 39 14.48 -20.81 -42.06
CA THR A 39 15.92 -20.71 -42.35
C THR A 39 16.40 -19.28 -42.09
N GLY A 40 17.71 -19.05 -42.19
CA GLY A 40 18.32 -17.73 -41.99
C GLY A 40 18.77 -17.49 -40.54
N PHE A 41 18.61 -16.27 -40.06
CA PHE A 41 19.02 -15.86 -38.72
C PHE A 41 17.85 -15.91 -37.73
N ILE A 42 18.17 -16.00 -36.44
CA ILE A 42 17.23 -15.69 -35.37
C ILE A 42 17.58 -14.32 -34.78
N ALA A 43 16.62 -13.40 -34.82
CA ALA A 43 16.77 -12.09 -34.20
C ALA A 43 16.53 -12.20 -32.70
N VAL A 44 17.48 -11.76 -31.87
CA VAL A 44 17.40 -11.85 -30.41
C VAL A 44 17.53 -10.46 -29.81
N ALA A 45 16.67 -10.13 -28.85
CA ALA A 45 16.74 -8.89 -28.08
C ALA A 45 16.36 -9.12 -26.61
N MET A 46 16.53 -8.10 -25.79
CA MET A 46 16.19 -8.15 -24.37
C MET A 46 15.68 -6.81 -23.82
N ASP A 47 15.06 -6.85 -22.65
CA ASP A 47 14.83 -5.68 -21.79
C ASP A 47 16.04 -5.40 -20.87
N PRO A 48 16.10 -4.26 -20.16
CA PRO A 48 17.28 -3.86 -19.39
C PRO A 48 17.38 -4.50 -17.99
N ARG A 49 16.71 -5.63 -17.72
CA ARG A 49 16.85 -6.32 -16.43
C ARG A 49 18.27 -6.87 -16.27
N ASP A 50 18.79 -6.84 -15.04
CA ASP A 50 20.11 -7.42 -14.71
C ASP A 50 20.23 -8.91 -15.06
N SER A 51 19.11 -9.65 -14.98
CA SER A 51 19.07 -11.08 -15.34
C SER A 51 19.01 -11.35 -16.84
N SER A 52 18.62 -10.37 -17.66
CA SER A 52 18.38 -10.54 -19.09
C SER A 52 19.63 -10.95 -19.89
N PRO A 53 20.84 -10.39 -19.67
CA PRO A 53 22.05 -10.82 -20.37
C PRO A 53 22.38 -12.31 -20.17
N ARG A 54 22.26 -12.82 -18.93
CA ARG A 54 22.51 -14.24 -18.62
C ARG A 54 21.50 -15.15 -19.31
N ILE A 55 20.22 -14.81 -19.21
CA ILE A 55 19.13 -15.59 -19.81
C ILE A 55 19.28 -15.62 -21.34
N LYS A 56 19.57 -14.46 -21.95
CA LYS A 56 19.82 -14.33 -23.40
C LYS A 56 20.98 -15.23 -23.84
N ALA A 57 22.10 -15.22 -23.12
CA ALA A 57 23.27 -16.04 -23.44
C ALA A 57 22.93 -17.55 -23.43
N GLY A 58 22.22 -18.03 -22.42
CA GLY A 58 21.78 -19.43 -22.35
C GLY A 58 20.86 -19.83 -23.51
N LEU A 59 19.91 -18.96 -23.87
CA LEU A 59 19.02 -19.17 -25.02
C LEU A 59 19.80 -19.24 -26.34
N ILE A 60 20.76 -18.34 -26.55
CA ILE A 60 21.63 -18.31 -27.73
C ILE A 60 22.41 -19.62 -27.88
N ILE A 61 23.01 -20.14 -26.80
CA ILE A 61 23.71 -21.44 -26.83
C ILE A 61 22.77 -22.56 -27.29
N GLY A 62 21.54 -22.56 -26.78
CA GLY A 62 20.51 -23.51 -27.20
C GLY A 62 20.17 -23.43 -28.68
N LEU A 63 19.96 -22.22 -29.20
CA LEU A 63 19.63 -21.98 -30.60
C LEU A 63 20.79 -22.40 -31.52
N SER A 64 22.03 -22.05 -31.16
CA SER A 64 23.22 -22.41 -31.93
C SER A 64 23.49 -23.92 -31.96
N ALA A 65 23.07 -24.68 -30.93
CA ALA A 65 23.13 -26.14 -30.97
C ALA A 65 22.21 -26.77 -32.04
N CYS A 66 21.24 -26.03 -32.58
CA CYS A 66 20.44 -26.44 -33.75
C CYS A 66 21.06 -25.99 -35.09
N GLY A 67 22.17 -25.25 -35.07
CA GLY A 67 22.79 -24.65 -36.26
C GLY A 67 22.24 -23.27 -36.65
N TRP A 68 21.50 -22.59 -35.78
CA TRP A 68 21.05 -21.22 -36.05
C TRP A 68 22.17 -20.19 -35.84
N GLU A 69 22.29 -19.27 -36.79
CA GLU A 69 23.04 -18.02 -36.63
C GLU A 69 22.17 -16.96 -35.96
N ILE A 70 22.77 -16.10 -35.15
CA ILE A 70 22.05 -15.15 -34.31
C ILE A 70 22.35 -13.70 -34.73
N GLU A 71 21.30 -12.90 -34.85
CA GLU A 71 21.39 -11.45 -34.94
C GLU A 71 20.97 -10.83 -33.60
N ASP A 72 21.92 -10.32 -32.82
CA ASP A 72 21.67 -9.74 -31.49
C ASP A 72 21.45 -8.24 -31.58
N HIS A 73 20.24 -7.81 -31.21
CA HIS A 73 19.81 -6.41 -31.23
C HIS A 73 19.93 -5.70 -29.88
N GLY A 74 20.51 -6.36 -28.86
CA GLY A 74 20.69 -5.75 -27.55
C GLY A 74 19.37 -5.36 -26.88
N VAL A 75 19.31 -4.15 -26.34
CA VAL A 75 18.16 -3.64 -25.60
C VAL A 75 17.28 -2.77 -26.52
N ILE A 76 16.15 -3.32 -26.99
CA ILE A 76 15.22 -2.66 -27.91
C ILE A 76 13.77 -2.98 -27.55
N PRO A 77 12.78 -2.16 -27.99
CA PRO A 77 11.37 -2.46 -27.73
C PRO A 77 10.95 -3.80 -28.31
N THR A 78 10.08 -4.52 -27.60
CA THR A 78 9.40 -5.72 -28.12
C THR A 78 8.78 -5.46 -29.50
N PRO A 79 8.01 -4.37 -29.73
CA PRO A 79 7.46 -4.09 -31.07
C PRO A 79 8.52 -3.86 -32.15
N ALA A 80 9.71 -3.36 -31.81
CA ALA A 80 10.81 -3.19 -32.76
C ALA A 80 11.33 -4.55 -33.25
N LEU A 81 11.56 -5.51 -32.33
CA LEU A 81 11.95 -6.87 -32.68
C LEU A 81 10.87 -7.55 -33.52
N THR A 82 9.61 -7.46 -33.09
CA THR A 82 8.48 -8.08 -33.81
C THR A 82 8.37 -7.52 -35.23
N TYR A 83 8.41 -6.20 -35.39
CA TYR A 83 8.36 -5.56 -36.70
C TYR A 83 9.54 -5.97 -37.60
N TYR A 84 10.75 -6.04 -37.05
CA TYR A 84 11.92 -6.52 -37.79
C TYR A 84 11.75 -7.96 -38.28
N THR A 85 11.29 -8.87 -37.41
CA THR A 85 11.01 -10.26 -37.80
C THR A 85 9.92 -10.40 -38.86
N GLN A 86 9.02 -9.42 -38.99
CA GLN A 86 7.99 -9.39 -40.03
C GLN A 86 8.51 -8.88 -41.37
N LYS A 87 9.44 -7.91 -41.36
CA LYS A 87 9.90 -7.20 -42.56
C LYS A 87 11.18 -7.77 -43.17
N SER A 88 11.95 -8.51 -42.40
CA SER A 88 13.25 -9.03 -42.81
C SER A 88 13.16 -10.49 -43.25
N ALA A 89 13.23 -10.72 -44.57
CA ALA A 89 13.07 -12.06 -45.16
C ALA A 89 14.17 -13.06 -44.76
N HIS A 90 15.35 -12.57 -44.33
CA HIS A 90 16.46 -13.39 -43.85
C HIS A 90 16.32 -13.80 -42.37
N ILE A 91 15.28 -13.35 -41.67
CA ILE A 91 15.00 -13.70 -40.28
C ILE A 91 13.96 -14.83 -40.23
N GLY A 92 14.38 -16.00 -39.74
CA GLY A 92 13.53 -17.18 -39.60
C GLY A 92 12.62 -17.15 -38.36
N GLY A 93 13.01 -16.40 -37.33
CA GLY A 93 12.26 -16.25 -36.08
C GLY A 93 12.86 -15.18 -35.17
N GLY A 94 12.16 -14.88 -34.08
CA GLY A 94 12.59 -13.89 -33.09
C GLY A 94 12.48 -14.38 -31.66
N LEU A 95 13.32 -13.87 -30.78
CA LEU A 95 13.29 -14.14 -29.36
C LEU A 95 13.52 -12.84 -28.57
N MET A 96 12.59 -12.51 -27.67
CA MET A 96 12.71 -11.36 -26.76
C MET A 96 12.80 -11.85 -25.32
N VAL A 97 13.91 -11.56 -24.64
CA VAL A 97 14.04 -11.77 -23.19
C VAL A 97 13.41 -10.59 -22.45
N THR A 98 12.23 -10.80 -21.88
CA THR A 98 11.55 -9.77 -21.11
C THR A 98 10.48 -10.31 -20.15
N GLY A 99 10.44 -9.73 -18.96
CA GLY A 99 9.33 -9.87 -18.01
C GLY A 99 8.16 -8.92 -18.28
N SER A 100 8.27 -8.00 -19.24
CA SER A 100 7.37 -6.85 -19.42
C SER A 100 7.28 -6.04 -18.12
N HIS A 101 6.08 -5.74 -17.64
CA HIS A 101 5.78 -4.91 -16.45
C HIS A 101 6.10 -5.50 -15.06
N ILE A 102 6.61 -6.74 -14.94
CA ILE A 102 6.75 -7.43 -13.64
C ILE A 102 7.99 -6.99 -12.84
N THR A 103 8.09 -7.38 -11.57
CA THR A 103 9.22 -7.05 -10.66
C THR A 103 10.55 -7.64 -11.13
N ALA A 104 11.68 -7.06 -10.69
CA ALA A 104 13.03 -7.35 -11.19
C ALA A 104 13.51 -8.81 -10.94
N ASP A 105 13.01 -9.45 -9.89
CA ASP A 105 13.28 -10.84 -9.51
C ASP A 105 12.67 -11.87 -10.47
N LEU A 106 11.73 -11.44 -11.31
CA LEU A 106 11.12 -12.23 -12.36
C LEU A 106 11.65 -11.80 -13.74
N ASN A 107 11.63 -12.72 -14.69
CA ASN A 107 11.88 -12.41 -16.11
C ASN A 107 10.97 -13.27 -17.01
N GLY A 108 11.17 -13.19 -18.32
CA GLY A 108 10.38 -13.94 -19.27
C GLY A 108 11.03 -14.04 -20.64
N VAL A 109 10.40 -14.83 -21.51
CA VAL A 109 10.79 -14.99 -22.91
C VAL A 109 9.54 -14.97 -23.78
N LYS A 110 9.52 -14.10 -24.80
CA LYS A 110 8.53 -14.11 -25.89
C LYS A 110 9.20 -14.65 -27.15
N LEU A 111 8.50 -15.54 -27.86
CA LEU A 111 8.98 -16.19 -29.08
C LEU A 111 8.15 -15.71 -30.26
N PHE A 112 8.81 -15.45 -31.38
CA PHE A 112 8.19 -14.87 -32.57
C PHE A 112 8.48 -15.70 -33.82
N VAL A 113 7.47 -15.84 -34.67
CA VAL A 113 7.53 -16.52 -35.95
C VAL A 113 6.64 -15.79 -36.93
N ASN A 114 7.11 -15.53 -38.15
CA ASN A 114 6.38 -14.77 -39.16
C ASN A 114 5.94 -13.36 -38.71
N GLY A 115 6.74 -12.68 -37.88
CA GLY A 115 6.38 -11.33 -37.42
C GLY A 115 5.32 -11.30 -36.32
N GLU A 116 4.99 -12.44 -35.71
CA GLU A 116 3.96 -12.55 -34.67
C GLU A 116 4.44 -13.37 -33.49
N GLU A 117 3.94 -13.07 -32.30
CA GLU A 117 4.16 -13.93 -31.13
C GLU A 117 3.58 -15.33 -31.41
N VAL A 118 4.29 -16.37 -30.99
CA VAL A 118 3.82 -17.75 -31.16
C VAL A 118 2.40 -17.91 -30.62
N THR A 119 1.53 -18.56 -31.40
CA THR A 119 0.12 -18.67 -31.09
C THR A 119 -0.13 -19.80 -30.08
N LYS A 120 -1.34 -19.84 -29.53
CA LYS A 120 -1.78 -20.95 -28.66
C LYS A 120 -1.73 -22.33 -29.33
N ASP A 121 -1.74 -22.39 -30.66
CA ASP A 121 -1.61 -23.64 -31.42
C ASP A 121 -0.14 -24.06 -31.58
N HIS A 122 0.79 -23.11 -31.51
CA HIS A 122 2.24 -23.36 -31.56
C HIS A 122 2.79 -23.81 -30.19
N GLU A 123 2.30 -23.22 -29.09
CA GLU A 123 2.82 -23.45 -27.73
C GLU A 123 2.97 -24.93 -27.36
N PRO A 124 1.97 -25.83 -27.56
CA PRO A 124 2.10 -27.24 -27.20
C PRO A 124 3.19 -27.98 -28.01
N GLN A 125 3.46 -27.56 -29.24
CA GLN A 125 4.49 -28.15 -30.09
C GLN A 125 5.89 -27.83 -29.55
N ILE A 126 6.08 -26.58 -29.12
CA ILE A 126 7.31 -26.13 -28.48
C ILE A 126 7.48 -26.80 -27.11
N GLU A 127 6.42 -26.91 -26.31
CA GLU A 127 6.46 -27.61 -25.01
C GLU A 127 6.77 -29.12 -25.15
N ALA A 128 6.24 -29.76 -26.20
CA ALA A 128 6.53 -31.16 -26.52
C ALA A 128 8.00 -31.32 -26.91
N SER A 129 8.50 -30.45 -27.79
CA SER A 129 9.92 -30.39 -28.15
C SER A 129 10.80 -30.19 -26.90
N PHE A 130 10.46 -29.27 -26.00
CA PHE A 130 11.22 -29.00 -24.77
C PHE A 130 11.30 -30.21 -23.83
N SER A 131 10.20 -30.96 -23.74
CA SER A 131 10.11 -32.15 -22.88
C SER A 131 10.99 -33.31 -23.38
N GLN A 132 11.26 -33.35 -24.69
CA GLN A 132 12.10 -34.36 -25.34
C GLN A 132 13.54 -33.87 -25.58
N SER A 133 13.79 -32.58 -25.42
CA SER A 133 15.05 -31.94 -25.76
C SER A 133 16.12 -32.12 -24.68
N VAL A 134 17.20 -32.78 -25.06
CA VAL A 134 18.53 -32.63 -24.46
C VAL A 134 19.45 -32.10 -25.57
N PRO A 135 19.86 -30.82 -25.52
CA PRO A 135 20.73 -30.27 -26.55
C PRO A 135 22.02 -31.09 -26.61
N PRO A 136 22.45 -31.55 -27.79
CA PRO A 136 23.61 -32.41 -27.94
C PRO A 136 24.92 -31.65 -27.68
N GLY A 137 25.95 -32.37 -27.23
CA GLY A 137 27.29 -31.83 -27.02
C GLY A 137 27.50 -31.13 -25.67
N ASP A 138 28.76 -30.80 -25.38
CA ASP A 138 29.14 -30.00 -24.22
C ASP A 138 28.86 -28.51 -24.53
N PRO A 139 28.04 -27.79 -23.73
CA PRO A 139 27.77 -26.37 -23.94
C PRO A 139 29.03 -25.50 -24.02
N SER A 140 30.11 -25.89 -23.32
CA SER A 140 31.39 -25.17 -23.34
C SER A 140 32.17 -25.32 -24.65
N SER A 141 31.77 -26.27 -25.50
CA SER A 141 32.40 -26.55 -26.81
C SER A 141 31.68 -25.91 -28.00
N LEU A 142 30.53 -25.28 -27.77
CA LEU A 142 29.78 -24.55 -28.80
C LEU A 142 30.26 -23.10 -28.84
N GLU A 143 30.67 -22.62 -30.02
CA GLU A 143 30.92 -21.20 -30.29
C GLU A 143 29.77 -20.63 -31.13
N PRO A 144 28.80 -19.91 -30.53
CA PRO A 144 27.71 -19.28 -31.26
C PRO A 144 28.21 -18.26 -32.30
N VAL A 145 27.68 -18.32 -33.52
CA VAL A 145 27.86 -17.25 -34.52
C VAL A 145 26.84 -16.15 -34.22
N VAL A 146 27.31 -15.07 -33.59
CA VAL A 146 26.48 -13.93 -33.18
C VAL A 146 26.93 -12.65 -33.88
N THR A 147 26.02 -12.02 -34.61
CA THR A 147 26.23 -10.71 -35.24
C THR A 147 25.43 -9.65 -34.47
N ALA A 148 26.13 -8.66 -33.90
CA ALA A 148 25.46 -7.52 -33.27
C ALA A 148 24.88 -6.57 -34.34
N SER A 149 23.66 -6.08 -34.16
CA SER A 149 22.97 -5.26 -35.16
C SER A 149 21.99 -4.26 -34.55
N ASN A 150 21.94 -3.03 -35.08
CA ASN A 150 20.92 -2.04 -34.71
C ASN A 150 19.74 -1.99 -35.70
N ALA A 151 19.73 -2.88 -36.71
CA ALA A 151 18.77 -2.80 -37.82
C ALA A 151 17.30 -2.83 -37.37
N ALA A 152 16.96 -3.61 -36.34
CA ALA A 152 15.60 -3.66 -35.79
C ALA A 152 15.16 -2.33 -35.18
N ARG A 153 16.05 -1.66 -34.42
CA ARG A 153 15.77 -0.35 -33.82
C ARG A 153 15.62 0.71 -34.89
N ASP A 154 16.54 0.74 -35.86
CA ASP A 154 16.57 1.76 -36.90
C ASP A 154 15.35 1.62 -37.83
N LEU A 155 14.98 0.39 -38.21
CA LEU A 155 13.77 0.11 -38.99
C LEU A 155 12.48 0.51 -38.24
N TYR A 156 12.45 0.33 -36.91
CA TYR A 156 11.32 0.75 -36.09
C TYR A 156 11.25 2.28 -35.96
N LEU A 157 12.38 2.97 -35.79
CA LEU A 157 12.45 4.44 -35.84
C LEU A 157 11.90 4.98 -37.17
N ASP A 158 12.31 4.39 -38.30
CA ASP A 158 11.82 4.77 -39.62
C ASP A 158 10.31 4.54 -39.77
N LEU A 159 9.79 3.41 -39.26
CA LEU A 159 8.34 3.17 -39.20
C LEU A 159 7.62 4.30 -38.47
N LEU A 160 8.09 4.68 -37.27
CA LEU A 160 7.44 5.70 -36.45
C LEU A 160 7.52 7.09 -37.09
N LYS A 161 8.64 7.43 -37.74
CA LYS A 161 8.80 8.67 -38.50
C LYS A 161 7.85 8.72 -39.70
N ASN A 162 7.76 7.64 -40.47
CA ASN A 162 6.89 7.55 -41.63
C ASN A 162 5.40 7.56 -41.26
N LEU A 163 5.05 7.12 -40.04
CA LEU A 163 3.69 7.16 -39.53
C LEU A 163 3.28 8.57 -39.05
N ALA A 164 4.23 9.45 -38.75
CA ALA A 164 3.96 10.78 -38.23
C ALA A 164 3.42 11.72 -39.32
N ASP A 165 2.29 12.36 -39.03
CA ASP A 165 1.68 13.38 -39.89
C ASP A 165 2.29 14.74 -39.52
N LEU A 166 3.41 15.09 -40.15
CA LEU A 166 4.15 16.33 -39.87
C LEU A 166 3.61 17.54 -40.67
N PRO A 167 3.85 18.78 -40.22
CA PRO A 167 4.44 19.15 -38.93
C PRO A 167 3.41 19.03 -37.79
N TYR A 168 3.85 18.59 -36.61
CA TYR A 168 3.07 18.73 -35.39
C TYR A 168 3.11 20.17 -34.87
N PRO A 169 2.12 20.60 -34.06
CA PRO A 169 2.28 21.77 -33.21
C PRO A 169 3.53 21.62 -32.33
N LYS A 170 4.09 22.75 -31.86
CA LYS A 170 5.22 22.77 -30.92
C LYS A 170 4.78 22.34 -29.52
N TRP A 171 4.26 21.12 -29.40
CA TRP A 171 3.85 20.56 -28.14
C TRP A 171 5.07 20.26 -27.28
N LYS A 172 4.92 20.55 -25.99
CA LYS A 172 5.84 20.11 -24.96
C LYS A 172 5.39 18.77 -24.40
N ILE A 173 6.26 17.77 -24.48
CA ILE A 173 6.01 16.41 -24.04
C ILE A 173 6.93 16.07 -22.87
N ILE A 174 6.36 15.55 -21.78
CA ILE A 174 7.14 14.90 -20.73
C ILE A 174 7.12 13.39 -20.95
N LEU A 175 8.29 12.80 -21.08
CA LEU A 175 8.49 11.39 -21.32
C LEU A 175 8.90 10.66 -20.03
N ASP A 176 8.31 9.49 -19.80
CA ASP A 176 8.73 8.52 -18.80
C ASP A 176 8.77 7.14 -19.45
N THR A 177 9.96 6.53 -19.52
CA THR A 177 10.16 5.23 -20.18
C THR A 177 10.45 4.11 -19.19
N ALA A 178 10.33 4.35 -17.89
CA ALA A 178 10.65 3.38 -16.82
C ALA A 178 12.07 2.80 -16.91
N ASN A 179 13.05 3.59 -17.37
CA ASN A 179 14.40 3.14 -17.74
C ASN A 179 14.38 1.97 -18.75
N GLY A 180 13.27 1.81 -19.47
CA GLY A 180 12.95 0.69 -20.33
C GLY A 180 13.36 0.89 -21.78
N THR A 181 12.98 -0.06 -22.61
CA THR A 181 13.47 -0.24 -23.98
C THR A 181 13.13 0.91 -24.94
N GLN A 182 12.06 1.66 -24.67
CA GLN A 182 11.66 2.83 -25.48
C GLN A 182 12.56 4.06 -25.25
N THR A 183 13.43 4.06 -24.23
CA THR A 183 14.25 5.22 -23.87
C THR A 183 15.07 5.76 -25.05
N GLN A 184 15.81 4.89 -25.74
CA GLN A 184 16.65 5.34 -26.87
C GLN A 184 15.81 5.77 -28.07
N VAL A 185 14.74 5.03 -28.38
CA VAL A 185 13.86 5.30 -29.52
C VAL A 185 13.16 6.65 -29.33
N MET A 186 12.49 6.86 -28.19
CA MET A 186 11.65 8.04 -27.97
C MET A 186 12.46 9.32 -27.76
N ARG A 187 13.63 9.24 -27.10
CA ARG A 187 14.51 10.40 -26.93
C ARG A 187 15.12 10.89 -28.23
N GLN A 188 15.26 10.02 -29.24
CA GLN A 188 15.65 10.41 -30.59
C GLN A 188 14.44 10.88 -31.41
N LEU A 189 13.36 10.09 -31.40
CA LEU A 189 12.20 10.30 -32.26
C LEU A 189 11.47 11.61 -31.98
N LEU A 190 11.16 11.93 -30.71
CA LEU A 190 10.30 13.09 -30.42
C LEU A 190 10.94 14.43 -30.85
N PRO A 191 12.24 14.68 -30.59
CA PRO A 191 12.93 15.84 -31.18
C PRO A 191 12.98 15.82 -32.71
N ASP A 192 13.22 14.67 -33.34
CA ASP A 192 13.23 14.53 -34.80
C ASP A 192 11.87 14.88 -35.44
N LEU A 193 10.78 14.70 -34.70
CA LEU A 193 9.41 15.07 -35.09
C LEU A 193 9.05 16.53 -34.77
N GLY A 194 10.00 17.32 -34.24
CA GLY A 194 9.82 18.75 -33.92
C GLY A 194 9.09 19.02 -32.61
N LEU A 195 9.03 18.05 -31.69
CA LEU A 195 8.36 18.17 -30.40
C LEU A 195 9.37 18.59 -29.31
N ASP A 196 8.98 19.55 -28.47
CA ASP A 196 9.78 19.94 -27.31
C ASP A 196 9.65 18.84 -26.26
N THR A 197 10.75 18.15 -25.94
CA THR A 197 10.71 16.93 -25.14
C THR A 197 11.59 17.06 -23.91
N ASP A 198 11.02 16.82 -22.75
CA ASP A 198 11.72 16.67 -21.49
C ASP A 198 11.40 15.29 -20.88
N CYS A 199 12.21 14.84 -19.93
CA CYS A 199 12.14 13.49 -19.38
C CYS A 199 11.97 13.50 -17.86
N THR A 200 11.36 12.45 -17.30
CA THR A 200 11.47 12.17 -15.86
C THR A 200 12.85 11.58 -15.52
N GLY A 201 13.10 11.33 -14.23
CA GLY A 201 14.30 10.62 -13.79
C GLY A 201 14.39 9.17 -14.28
N ASP A 202 13.29 8.60 -14.75
CA ASP A 202 13.18 7.21 -15.20
C ASP A 202 13.30 7.10 -16.74
N CYS A 203 14.22 7.85 -17.35
CA CYS A 203 14.48 7.89 -18.79
C CYS A 203 15.95 7.66 -19.14
N ASP A 204 16.59 6.72 -18.44
CA ASP A 204 17.96 6.30 -18.70
C ASP A 204 18.07 4.77 -18.81
N ILE A 205 18.38 4.28 -20.01
CA ILE A 205 18.57 2.85 -20.28
C ILE A 205 19.82 2.28 -19.59
N GLN A 206 20.76 3.14 -19.18
CA GLN A 206 21.97 2.75 -18.45
C GLN A 206 21.79 2.86 -16.93
N SER A 207 20.60 3.24 -16.46
CA SER A 207 20.30 3.34 -15.04
C SER A 207 20.59 2.01 -14.33
N PRO A 208 21.26 2.02 -13.16
CA PRO A 208 21.43 0.82 -12.36
C PRO A 208 20.14 0.39 -11.65
N TYR A 209 19.04 1.15 -11.81
CA TYR A 209 17.76 0.89 -11.18
C TYR A 209 16.72 0.45 -12.22
N PHE A 210 16.28 -0.81 -12.08
CA PHE A 210 15.15 -1.34 -12.82
C PHE A 210 13.81 -0.83 -12.25
N VAL A 211 12.98 -0.20 -13.08
CA VAL A 211 11.69 0.35 -12.66
C VAL A 211 10.55 -0.50 -13.22
N PRO A 212 9.95 -1.42 -12.44
CA PRO A 212 8.77 -2.16 -12.88
C PRO A 212 7.59 -1.19 -13.06
N ARG A 213 6.90 -1.27 -14.20
CA ARG A 213 5.85 -0.30 -14.56
C ARG A 213 4.58 -1.01 -15.01
N ASP A 214 3.58 -1.03 -14.13
CA ASP A 214 2.22 -1.46 -14.48
C ASP A 214 1.40 -0.28 -15.00
N THR A 215 1.13 -0.27 -16.30
CA THR A 215 0.36 0.75 -17.01
C THR A 215 -1.14 0.73 -16.70
N GLU A 216 -1.61 -0.09 -15.76
CA GLU A 216 -2.97 -0.01 -15.22
C GLU A 216 -3.02 0.68 -13.83
N THR A 217 -1.87 1.06 -13.27
CA THR A 217 -1.75 1.66 -11.93
C THR A 217 -1.35 3.13 -12.01
N GLN A 218 -2.29 4.04 -11.76
CA GLN A 218 -2.04 5.49 -11.83
C GLN A 218 -0.86 5.96 -10.96
N ASN A 219 -0.67 5.38 -9.77
CA ASN A 219 0.39 5.79 -8.84
C ASN A 219 1.80 5.63 -9.43
N SER A 220 1.97 4.73 -10.40
CA SER A 220 3.22 4.51 -11.12
C SER A 220 3.64 5.68 -12.01
N PHE A 221 2.82 6.72 -12.16
CA PHE A 221 3.09 7.89 -13.01
C PHE A 221 3.06 9.21 -12.23
N THR A 222 3.20 9.16 -10.91
CA THR A 222 3.13 10.35 -10.05
C THR A 222 4.19 11.41 -10.41
N ASP A 223 5.42 10.98 -10.72
CA ASP A 223 6.50 11.90 -11.07
C ASP A 223 6.31 12.50 -12.47
N LEU A 224 5.82 11.70 -13.43
CA LEU A 224 5.41 12.18 -14.76
C LEU A 224 4.32 13.25 -14.64
N ILE A 225 3.27 13.00 -13.84
CA ILE A 225 2.18 13.98 -13.62
C ILE A 225 2.73 15.25 -12.97
N ARG A 226 3.59 15.12 -11.95
CA ARG A 226 4.18 16.27 -11.25
C ARG A 226 5.01 17.13 -12.21
N HIS A 227 5.87 16.48 -13.00
CA HIS A 227 6.74 17.17 -13.95
C HIS A 227 5.93 17.84 -15.07
N LEU A 228 4.92 17.17 -15.61
CA LEU A 228 3.99 17.75 -16.59
C LEU A 228 3.34 19.02 -16.06
N LEU A 229 2.78 18.97 -14.85
CA LEU A 229 2.08 20.11 -14.25
C LEU A 229 3.03 21.27 -13.93
N SER A 230 4.23 21.00 -13.40
CA SER A 230 5.20 22.03 -13.07
C SER A 230 5.83 22.70 -14.29
N SER A 231 5.91 21.98 -15.40
CA SER A 231 6.53 22.44 -16.64
C SER A 231 5.52 22.99 -17.65
N HIS A 232 4.23 22.96 -17.31
CA HIS A 232 3.09 23.31 -18.16
C HIS A 232 3.13 22.62 -19.53
N ALA A 233 3.46 21.33 -19.54
CA ALA A 233 3.53 20.54 -20.76
C ALA A 233 2.14 20.16 -21.30
N ASP A 234 2.07 19.92 -22.62
CA ASP A 234 0.83 19.61 -23.33
C ASP A 234 0.43 18.13 -23.23
N LEU A 235 1.41 17.25 -23.02
CA LEU A 235 1.20 15.81 -22.98
C LEU A 235 2.27 15.10 -22.13
N GLY A 236 1.84 14.16 -21.30
CA GLY A 236 2.73 13.22 -20.63
C GLY A 236 2.61 11.86 -21.28
N VAL A 237 3.74 11.18 -21.48
CA VAL A 237 3.80 9.88 -22.16
C VAL A 237 4.57 8.90 -21.27
N GLY A 238 3.90 7.84 -20.83
CA GLY A 238 4.47 6.81 -19.98
C GLY A 238 4.49 5.45 -20.67
N PHE A 239 5.65 4.79 -20.75
CA PHE A 239 5.77 3.44 -21.31
C PHE A 239 5.95 2.38 -20.23
N ASP A 240 5.55 1.14 -20.53
CA ASP A 240 6.05 -0.01 -19.79
C ASP A 240 7.47 -0.41 -20.25
N VAL A 241 8.11 -1.30 -19.48
CA VAL A 241 9.54 -1.59 -19.61
C VAL A 241 9.91 -2.12 -20.99
N ASP A 242 9.10 -3.01 -21.57
CA ASP A 242 9.39 -3.61 -22.88
C ASP A 242 8.79 -2.84 -24.06
N GLY A 243 8.09 -1.74 -23.78
CA GLY A 243 7.69 -0.75 -24.77
C GLY A 243 6.46 -1.10 -25.58
N ASP A 244 5.74 -2.16 -25.20
CA ASP A 244 4.55 -2.64 -25.90
C ASP A 244 3.26 -1.95 -25.44
N ARG A 245 3.30 -1.21 -24.32
CA ARG A 245 2.20 -0.39 -23.80
C ARG A 245 2.61 1.06 -23.64
N VAL A 246 1.63 1.94 -23.79
CA VAL A 246 1.77 3.37 -23.51
C VAL A 246 0.53 3.90 -22.78
N ILE A 247 0.74 4.76 -21.81
CA ILE A 247 -0.32 5.58 -21.19
C ILE A 247 -0.03 7.04 -21.44
N PHE A 248 -1.08 7.86 -21.27
CA PHE A 248 -0.99 9.28 -21.46
C PHE A 248 -1.45 10.03 -20.22
N ILE A 249 -0.85 11.19 -20.00
CA ILE A 249 -1.31 12.18 -19.02
C ILE A 249 -1.71 13.41 -19.84
N ASP A 250 -2.94 13.89 -19.68
CA ASP A 250 -3.35 15.11 -20.37
C ASP A 250 -2.73 16.37 -19.76
N GLU A 251 -2.91 17.51 -20.43
CA GLU A 251 -2.33 18.80 -20.01
C GLU A 251 -2.84 19.29 -18.64
N LYS A 252 -3.90 18.66 -18.10
CA LYS A 252 -4.47 18.94 -16.78
C LYS A 252 -3.98 17.97 -15.71
N GLY A 253 -3.06 17.06 -16.05
CA GLY A 253 -2.54 16.04 -15.14
C GLY A 253 -3.47 14.84 -14.94
N ARG A 254 -4.49 14.66 -15.78
CA ARG A 254 -5.38 13.48 -15.69
C ARG A 254 -4.70 12.28 -16.31
N TYR A 255 -4.60 11.20 -15.55
CA TYR A 255 -4.15 9.90 -16.02
C TYR A 255 -5.18 9.27 -16.96
N VAL A 256 -4.74 8.84 -18.14
CA VAL A 256 -5.58 8.32 -19.21
C VAL A 256 -5.25 6.84 -19.45
N PRO A 257 -6.05 5.90 -18.92
CA PRO A 257 -5.82 4.49 -19.17
C PRO A 257 -6.15 4.12 -20.62
N GLY A 258 -5.64 2.97 -21.05
CA GLY A 258 -5.84 2.43 -22.40
C GLY A 258 -7.30 2.32 -22.81
N ASP A 259 -8.21 2.12 -21.85
CA ASP A 259 -9.66 2.16 -22.09
C ASP A 259 -10.11 3.41 -22.85
N PHE A 260 -9.58 4.58 -22.50
CA PHE A 260 -10.00 5.84 -23.10
C PHE A 260 -9.10 6.23 -24.27
N SER A 261 -7.77 6.14 -24.11
CA SER A 261 -6.84 6.52 -25.18
C SER A 261 -7.02 5.64 -26.41
N CYS A 262 -7.14 4.31 -26.25
CA CYS A 262 -7.40 3.43 -27.37
C CYS A 262 -8.83 3.54 -27.89
N SER A 263 -9.82 3.94 -27.07
CA SER A 263 -11.16 4.22 -27.58
C SER A 263 -11.23 5.48 -28.45
N LEU A 264 -10.43 6.51 -28.15
CA LEU A 264 -10.24 7.65 -29.05
C LEU A 264 -9.65 7.21 -30.40
N LEU A 265 -8.60 6.39 -30.36
CA LEU A 265 -8.00 5.83 -31.57
C LEU A 265 -8.97 4.91 -32.32
N ALA A 266 -9.75 4.11 -31.60
CA ALA A 266 -10.77 3.24 -32.17
C ALA A 266 -11.87 4.06 -32.86
N LEU A 267 -12.31 5.16 -32.27
CA LEU A 267 -13.28 6.08 -32.87
C LEU A 267 -12.74 6.67 -34.18
N ALA A 268 -11.47 7.09 -34.18
CA ALA A 268 -10.81 7.69 -35.34
C ALA A 268 -10.36 6.70 -36.42
N SER A 269 -10.22 5.42 -36.09
CA SER A 269 -9.81 4.37 -37.02
C SER A 269 -10.83 4.21 -38.16
N ASP A 270 -10.41 3.70 -39.31
CA ASP A 270 -11.31 3.27 -40.39
C ASP A 270 -11.88 1.85 -40.19
N SER A 271 -11.55 1.19 -39.07
CA SER A 271 -12.05 -0.14 -38.74
C SER A 271 -13.55 -0.11 -38.47
N ALA A 272 -14.31 -0.95 -39.17
CA ALA A 272 -15.76 -1.11 -38.98
C ALA A 272 -16.10 -1.85 -37.66
N SER A 273 -15.17 -2.66 -37.17
CA SER A 273 -15.28 -3.35 -35.89
C SER A 273 -14.00 -3.24 -35.07
N ILE A 274 -14.14 -3.27 -33.76
CA ILE A 274 -13.04 -3.17 -32.80
C ILE A 274 -12.99 -4.45 -31.97
N VAL A 275 -11.80 -4.94 -31.68
CA VAL A 275 -11.61 -6.13 -30.84
C VAL A 275 -10.87 -5.74 -29.57
N THR A 276 -11.44 -6.10 -28.42
CA THR A 276 -10.86 -5.76 -27.12
C THR A 276 -11.30 -6.76 -26.06
N PRO A 277 -10.55 -6.97 -24.96
CA PRO A 277 -10.95 -7.89 -23.92
C PRO A 277 -12.26 -7.50 -23.22
N ILE A 278 -12.87 -8.49 -22.56
CA ILE A 278 -14.04 -8.31 -21.69
C ILE A 278 -13.80 -7.33 -20.52
N SER A 279 -12.53 -7.13 -20.13
CA SER A 279 -12.13 -6.22 -19.04
C SER A 279 -12.09 -4.74 -19.43
N THR A 280 -12.18 -4.42 -20.72
CA THR A 280 -12.19 -3.03 -21.19
C THR A 280 -13.51 -2.35 -20.84
N SER A 281 -13.45 -1.07 -20.48
CA SER A 281 -14.58 -0.20 -20.22
C SER A 281 -15.65 -0.25 -21.32
N ASP A 282 -16.89 0.07 -20.96
CA ASP A 282 -17.98 0.17 -21.92
C ASP A 282 -17.92 1.45 -22.76
N VAL A 283 -16.97 2.36 -22.48
CA VAL A 283 -16.69 3.55 -23.31
C VAL A 283 -16.51 3.20 -24.79
N VAL A 284 -15.89 2.04 -25.07
CA VAL A 284 -15.66 1.55 -26.45
C VAL A 284 -16.94 1.08 -27.13
N ASP A 285 -17.96 0.66 -26.37
CA ASP A 285 -19.23 0.19 -26.96
C ASP A 285 -20.10 1.37 -27.42
N GLU A 286 -19.83 2.58 -26.91
CA GLU A 286 -20.58 3.79 -27.20
C GLU A 286 -19.98 4.67 -28.30
N ILE A 287 -18.82 4.30 -28.85
CA ILE A 287 -18.20 5.05 -29.96
C ILE A 287 -18.89 4.80 -31.32
N GLY A 288 -19.99 4.05 -31.35
CA GLY A 288 -20.78 3.77 -32.55
C GLY A 288 -20.18 2.70 -33.48
N LYS A 289 -19.27 1.87 -32.99
CA LYS A 289 -18.63 0.78 -33.77
C LYS A 289 -18.97 -0.59 -33.21
N LYS A 290 -18.93 -1.62 -34.06
CA LYS A 290 -19.17 -2.99 -33.61
C LYS A 290 -18.00 -3.49 -32.75
N VAL A 291 -18.24 -3.82 -31.50
CA VAL A 291 -17.20 -4.32 -30.58
C VAL A 291 -17.30 -5.84 -30.44
N TYR A 292 -16.17 -6.53 -30.59
CA TYR A 292 -16.03 -7.95 -30.28
C TYR A 292 -15.19 -8.11 -29.00
N ARG A 293 -15.78 -8.76 -27.99
CA ARG A 293 -15.12 -9.02 -26.72
C ARG A 293 -14.36 -10.35 -26.76
N THR A 294 -13.13 -10.37 -26.23
CA THR A 294 -12.29 -11.57 -26.10
C THR A 294 -11.95 -11.87 -24.64
N PRO A 295 -11.39 -13.05 -24.33
CA PRO A 295 -10.57 -13.21 -23.13
C PRO A 295 -9.42 -12.20 -23.08
N VAL A 296 -8.90 -11.93 -21.88
CA VAL A 296 -7.77 -11.03 -21.66
C VAL A 296 -6.48 -11.68 -22.15
N GLY A 297 -5.66 -10.92 -22.88
CA GLY A 297 -4.45 -11.37 -23.54
C GLY A 297 -4.41 -10.93 -25.00
N SER A 298 -3.31 -10.27 -25.40
CA SER A 298 -3.08 -9.78 -26.77
C SER A 298 -3.27 -10.85 -27.85
N THR A 299 -2.84 -12.09 -27.60
CA THR A 299 -2.97 -13.21 -28.55
C THR A 299 -4.43 -13.53 -28.88
N PHE A 300 -5.34 -13.43 -27.90
CA PHE A 300 -6.79 -13.59 -28.14
C PHE A 300 -7.36 -12.43 -28.95
N VAL A 301 -6.93 -11.20 -28.66
CA VAL A 301 -7.31 -10.00 -29.41
C VAL A 301 -6.89 -10.14 -30.87
N ILE A 302 -5.62 -10.47 -31.13
CA ILE A 302 -5.07 -10.67 -32.48
C ILE A 302 -5.82 -11.76 -33.24
N ALA A 303 -6.06 -12.92 -32.63
CA ALA A 303 -6.79 -14.01 -33.26
C ALA A 303 -8.22 -13.59 -33.66
N ALA A 304 -8.91 -12.84 -32.79
CA ALA A 304 -10.23 -12.32 -33.10
C ALA A 304 -10.20 -11.19 -34.14
N MET A 305 -9.19 -10.33 -34.13
CA MET A 305 -9.00 -9.31 -35.18
C MET A 305 -8.90 -9.97 -36.56
N LYS A 306 -8.08 -11.02 -36.70
CA LYS A 306 -7.96 -11.80 -37.93
C LYS A 306 -9.27 -12.45 -38.32
N ARG A 307 -9.96 -13.09 -37.37
CA ARG A 307 -11.24 -13.76 -37.60
C ARG A 307 -12.33 -12.81 -38.11
N PHE A 308 -12.39 -11.59 -37.59
CA PHE A 308 -13.43 -10.62 -37.91
C PHE A 308 -13.00 -9.54 -38.91
N GLY A 309 -11.75 -9.58 -39.39
CA GLY A 309 -11.19 -8.56 -40.28
C GLY A 309 -11.09 -7.17 -39.64
N ALA A 310 -10.93 -7.10 -38.31
CA ALA A 310 -10.82 -5.82 -37.61
C ALA A 310 -9.42 -5.23 -37.80
N LYS A 311 -9.35 -3.96 -38.19
CA LYS A 311 -8.08 -3.27 -38.41
C LYS A 311 -7.42 -2.79 -37.13
N PHE A 312 -8.24 -2.49 -36.12
CA PHE A 312 -7.79 -2.02 -34.82
C PHE A 312 -8.35 -2.88 -33.69
N GLY A 313 -7.49 -3.20 -32.73
CA GLY A 313 -7.84 -3.82 -31.47
C GLY A 313 -6.91 -3.33 -30.39
N PHE A 314 -7.25 -3.56 -29.13
CA PHE A 314 -6.41 -3.09 -28.03
C PHE A 314 -6.68 -3.85 -26.74
N GLU A 315 -5.75 -3.71 -25.80
CA GLU A 315 -5.97 -4.05 -24.39
C GLU A 315 -6.10 -2.77 -23.54
N PRO A 316 -6.85 -2.81 -22.43
CA PRO A 316 -7.14 -1.60 -21.64
C PRO A 316 -5.93 -1.05 -20.86
N ASN A 317 -4.80 -1.75 -20.92
CA ASN A 317 -3.50 -1.36 -20.36
C ASN A 317 -2.66 -0.47 -21.30
N GLY A 318 -3.25 0.03 -22.39
CA GLY A 318 -2.59 0.93 -23.33
C GLY A 318 -1.86 0.22 -24.47
N GLY A 319 -2.05 -1.09 -24.62
CA GLY A 319 -1.50 -1.86 -25.74
C GLY A 319 -2.42 -1.83 -26.95
N GLY A 320 -2.30 -0.82 -27.82
CA GLY A 320 -2.98 -0.73 -29.11
C GLY A 320 -2.36 -1.65 -30.17
N ILE A 321 -3.18 -2.21 -31.05
CA ILE A 321 -2.80 -3.16 -32.11
C ILE A 321 -3.39 -2.67 -33.44
N SER A 322 -2.51 -2.47 -34.42
CA SER A 322 -2.88 -1.96 -35.75
C SER A 322 -2.49 -2.97 -36.82
N SER A 323 -3.47 -3.69 -37.35
CA SER A 323 -3.26 -4.83 -38.26
C SER A 323 -2.48 -4.47 -39.54
N GLU A 324 -2.57 -3.22 -39.98
CA GLU A 324 -1.88 -2.68 -41.14
C GLU A 324 -0.39 -2.42 -40.89
N ILE A 325 0.01 -2.37 -39.61
CA ILE A 325 1.40 -2.23 -39.17
C ILE A 325 1.93 -3.59 -38.74
N LEU A 326 1.40 -4.11 -37.61
CA LEU A 326 1.85 -5.34 -36.97
C LEU A 326 0.73 -5.96 -36.13
N TYR A 327 0.64 -7.28 -36.11
CA TYR A 327 -0.26 -8.01 -35.20
C TYR A 327 0.40 -8.19 -33.83
N GLY A 328 0.59 -7.09 -33.13
CA GLY A 328 1.17 -7.04 -31.79
C GLY A 328 0.96 -5.67 -31.17
N ARG A 329 1.09 -5.62 -29.85
CA ARG A 329 0.93 -4.38 -29.10
C ARG A 329 2.14 -3.50 -29.34
N ASP A 330 1.88 -2.21 -29.57
CA ASP A 330 2.94 -1.28 -29.92
C ASP A 330 2.64 0.10 -29.35
N GLY A 331 3.34 0.44 -28.26
CA GLY A 331 3.19 1.72 -27.60
C GLY A 331 3.66 2.89 -28.47
N GLY A 332 4.70 2.69 -29.28
CA GLY A 332 5.26 3.76 -30.11
C GLY A 332 4.31 4.15 -31.23
N THR A 333 3.75 3.18 -31.95
CA THR A 333 2.76 3.50 -33.00
C THR A 333 1.46 4.02 -32.40
N THR A 334 1.06 3.55 -31.21
CA THR A 334 -0.08 4.09 -30.46
C THR A 334 0.13 5.58 -30.11
N LEU A 335 1.33 5.97 -29.65
CA LEU A 335 1.70 7.37 -29.42
C LEU A 335 1.59 8.21 -30.70
N ILE A 336 2.23 7.79 -31.80
CA ILE A 336 2.21 8.55 -33.05
C ILE A 336 0.78 8.70 -33.59
N LYS A 337 -0.05 7.66 -33.52
CA LYS A 337 -1.45 7.75 -33.91
C LYS A 337 -2.26 8.71 -33.05
N LEU A 338 -1.98 8.79 -31.75
CA LEU A 338 -2.63 9.76 -30.87
C LEU A 338 -2.20 11.19 -31.24
N LEU A 339 -0.91 11.43 -31.49
CA LEU A 339 -0.42 12.75 -31.92
C LEU A 339 -1.05 13.19 -33.25
N ASN A 340 -1.13 12.29 -34.23
CA ASN A 340 -1.84 12.53 -35.50
C ASN A 340 -3.31 12.89 -35.26
N LEU A 341 -3.99 12.15 -34.38
CA LEU A 341 -5.39 12.40 -34.04
C LEU A 341 -5.59 13.79 -33.46
N LEU A 342 -4.80 14.16 -32.43
CA LEU A 342 -4.89 15.46 -31.77
C LEU A 342 -4.56 16.60 -32.73
N LYS A 343 -3.57 16.43 -33.60
CA LYS A 343 -3.19 17.40 -34.64
C LYS A 343 -4.37 17.63 -35.59
N ASN A 344 -4.90 16.55 -36.15
CA ASN A 344 -5.91 16.62 -37.21
C ASN A 344 -7.25 17.15 -36.71
N GLN A 345 -7.59 16.88 -35.44
CA GLN A 345 -8.78 17.43 -34.81
C GLN A 345 -8.56 18.81 -34.17
N LYS A 346 -7.29 19.27 -34.06
CA LYS A 346 -6.90 20.51 -33.37
C LYS A 346 -7.43 20.55 -31.93
N LEU A 347 -7.37 19.41 -31.23
CA LEU A 347 -7.84 19.26 -29.85
C LEU A 347 -6.66 19.04 -28.90
N SER A 348 -6.81 19.50 -27.66
CA SER A 348 -6.00 18.99 -26.56
C SER A 348 -6.46 17.57 -26.19
N LEU A 349 -5.59 16.79 -25.54
CA LEU A 349 -5.97 15.45 -25.08
C LEU A 349 -7.16 15.53 -24.11
N SER A 350 -7.18 16.52 -23.22
CA SER A 350 -8.29 16.66 -22.28
C SER A 350 -9.64 16.89 -22.96
N SER A 351 -9.65 17.69 -24.03
CA SER A 351 -10.84 18.02 -24.81
C SER A 351 -11.35 16.82 -25.62
N ALA A 352 -10.43 16.05 -26.22
CA ALA A 352 -10.78 14.81 -26.92
C ALA A 352 -11.41 13.79 -25.96
N LEU A 353 -10.87 13.65 -24.75
CA LEU A 353 -11.39 12.75 -23.72
C LEU A 353 -12.75 13.19 -23.18
N ASP A 354 -12.95 14.50 -22.99
CA ASP A 354 -14.22 15.03 -22.47
C ASP A 354 -15.42 14.79 -23.42
N ALA A 355 -15.15 14.45 -24.69
CA ALA A 355 -16.16 14.05 -25.66
C ALA A 355 -16.58 12.57 -25.55
N LEU A 356 -15.81 11.73 -24.85
CA LEU A 356 -16.17 10.34 -24.60
C LEU A 356 -17.13 10.21 -23.40
N PRO A 357 -17.94 9.14 -23.35
CA PRO A 357 -18.68 8.77 -22.15
C PRO A 357 -17.77 8.66 -20.92
N LYS A 358 -18.23 9.20 -19.79
CA LYS A 358 -17.45 9.26 -18.56
C LYS A 358 -17.75 8.06 -17.68
N TYR A 359 -16.73 7.23 -17.48
CA TYR A 359 -16.77 6.09 -16.58
C TYR A 359 -15.65 6.14 -15.56
N HIS A 360 -15.95 5.67 -14.36
CA HIS A 360 -14.99 5.49 -13.29
C HIS A 360 -14.62 4.02 -13.17
N LEU A 361 -13.34 3.73 -13.34
CA LEU A 361 -12.78 2.39 -13.31
C LEU A 361 -12.00 2.18 -12.02
N PHE A 362 -12.23 1.06 -11.36
CA PHE A 362 -11.37 0.57 -10.28
C PHE A 362 -10.87 -0.81 -10.65
N ARG A 363 -9.56 -0.99 -10.56
CA ARG A 363 -8.89 -2.26 -10.82
C ARG A 363 -7.98 -2.59 -9.66
N ASP A 364 -8.16 -3.77 -9.09
CA ASP A 364 -7.37 -4.22 -7.96
C ASP A 364 -7.20 -5.74 -8.02
N LYS A 365 -6.27 -6.26 -7.23
CA LYS A 365 -5.89 -7.67 -7.23
C LYS A 365 -5.56 -8.15 -5.82
N LEU A 366 -5.69 -9.45 -5.62
CA LEU A 366 -5.40 -10.13 -4.36
C LEU A 366 -4.55 -11.36 -4.64
N ASP A 367 -3.58 -11.64 -3.77
CA ASP A 367 -2.87 -12.91 -3.80
C ASP A 367 -3.87 -14.05 -3.62
N CYS A 368 -3.89 -14.98 -4.56
CA CYS A 368 -4.91 -16.00 -4.67
C CYS A 368 -4.29 -17.24 -5.33
N PRO A 369 -4.09 -18.34 -4.58
CA PRO A 369 -3.61 -19.57 -5.18
C PRO A 369 -4.55 -20.05 -6.29
N PHE A 370 -3.99 -20.56 -7.39
CA PHE A 370 -4.76 -21.08 -8.54
C PHE A 370 -5.85 -22.07 -8.12
N SER A 371 -5.58 -22.89 -7.10
CA SER A 371 -6.52 -23.88 -6.56
C SER A 371 -7.80 -23.28 -5.98
N ARG A 372 -7.84 -21.97 -5.68
CA ARG A 372 -8.99 -21.29 -5.08
C ARG A 372 -9.87 -20.56 -6.10
N TYR A 373 -9.50 -20.52 -7.38
CA TYR A 373 -10.24 -19.74 -8.38
C TYR A 373 -11.67 -20.23 -8.56
N ASP A 374 -11.88 -21.54 -8.63
CA ASP A 374 -13.21 -22.12 -8.81
C ASP A 374 -14.12 -21.85 -7.62
N ASP A 375 -13.60 -21.90 -6.39
CA ASP A 375 -14.36 -21.53 -5.19
C ASP A 375 -14.89 -20.09 -5.30
N VAL A 376 -14.05 -19.17 -5.79
CA VAL A 376 -14.43 -17.75 -5.97
C VAL A 376 -15.53 -17.66 -7.02
N TYR A 377 -15.37 -18.31 -8.17
CA TYR A 377 -16.36 -18.29 -9.24
C TYR A 377 -17.70 -18.90 -8.83
N GLN A 378 -17.70 -19.96 -8.02
CA GLN A 378 -18.94 -20.52 -7.46
C GLN A 378 -19.62 -19.54 -6.52
N LYS A 379 -18.86 -18.88 -5.63
CA LYS A 379 -19.42 -17.88 -4.71
C LYS A 379 -19.98 -16.67 -5.44
N VAL A 380 -19.32 -16.22 -6.50
CA VAL A 380 -19.79 -15.16 -7.41
C VAL A 380 -21.12 -15.57 -8.03
N LYS A 381 -21.19 -16.76 -8.63
CA LYS A 381 -22.41 -17.28 -9.26
C LYS A 381 -23.57 -17.39 -8.28
N GLN A 382 -23.30 -17.79 -7.04
CA GLN A 382 -24.31 -17.85 -5.97
C GLN A 382 -24.80 -16.46 -5.56
N LYS A 383 -23.89 -15.51 -5.26
CA LYS A 383 -24.25 -14.17 -4.77
C LYS A 383 -24.97 -13.32 -5.81
N TYR A 384 -24.55 -13.40 -7.07
CA TYR A 384 -25.06 -12.56 -8.16
C TYR A 384 -25.96 -13.31 -9.14
N SER A 385 -26.55 -14.44 -8.73
CA SER A 385 -27.39 -15.30 -9.57
C SER A 385 -28.58 -14.60 -10.24
N ARG A 386 -29.04 -13.47 -9.67
CA ARG A 386 -30.13 -12.64 -10.20
C ARG A 386 -29.72 -11.67 -11.32
N TYR A 387 -28.42 -11.53 -11.58
CA TYR A 387 -27.89 -10.61 -12.60
C TYR A 387 -27.34 -11.41 -13.78
N PRO A 388 -27.31 -10.83 -15.00
CA PRO A 388 -26.57 -11.41 -16.11
C PRO A 388 -25.08 -11.59 -15.77
N ILE A 389 -24.55 -12.79 -16.03
CA ILE A 389 -23.14 -13.11 -15.80
C ILE A 389 -22.53 -13.58 -17.12
N ASN A 390 -21.58 -12.82 -17.64
CA ASN A 390 -20.76 -13.23 -18.78
C ASN A 390 -19.53 -13.99 -18.28
N SER A 391 -19.37 -15.23 -18.73
CA SER A 391 -18.29 -16.14 -18.35
C SER A 391 -17.19 -16.32 -19.40
N LEU A 392 -17.08 -15.39 -20.37
CA LEU A 392 -16.08 -15.43 -21.45
C LEU A 392 -14.64 -15.52 -20.92
N ASP A 393 -14.31 -14.75 -19.89
CA ASP A 393 -13.06 -14.85 -19.14
C ASP A 393 -13.29 -14.33 -17.72
N GLY A 394 -13.29 -15.24 -16.75
CA GLY A 394 -13.75 -14.97 -15.39
C GLY A 394 -15.29 -14.89 -15.29
N ARG A 395 -15.79 -13.94 -14.48
CA ARG A 395 -17.23 -13.66 -14.30
C ARG A 395 -17.45 -12.16 -14.30
N LYS A 396 -17.97 -11.60 -15.41
CA LYS A 396 -18.43 -10.20 -15.51
C LYS A 396 -19.93 -10.15 -15.17
N ILE A 397 -20.27 -9.50 -14.08
CA ILE A 397 -21.64 -9.26 -13.62
C ILE A 397 -22.07 -7.91 -14.17
N ASP A 398 -23.20 -7.90 -14.87
CA ASP A 398 -23.84 -6.68 -15.37
C ASP A 398 -24.98 -6.28 -14.43
N PHE A 399 -24.89 -5.08 -13.85
CA PHE A 399 -25.92 -4.54 -12.97
C PHE A 399 -26.88 -3.56 -13.69
N GLY A 400 -26.72 -3.36 -15.00
CA GLY A 400 -27.44 -2.35 -15.78
C GLY A 400 -26.81 -0.96 -15.65
N ASP A 401 -27.22 -0.06 -16.55
CA ASP A 401 -26.79 1.35 -16.57
C ASP A 401 -25.26 1.52 -16.53
N HIS A 402 -24.53 0.66 -17.26
CA HIS A 402 -23.06 0.64 -17.35
C HIS A 402 -22.33 0.38 -16.00
N ASN A 403 -23.03 -0.21 -15.04
CA ASN A 403 -22.46 -0.70 -13.80
C ASN A 403 -22.09 -2.17 -13.95
N TRP A 404 -20.81 -2.51 -13.78
CA TRP A 404 -20.39 -3.90 -13.84
C TRP A 404 -19.24 -4.21 -12.88
N LEU A 405 -19.09 -5.49 -12.57
CA LEU A 405 -18.01 -6.05 -11.75
C LEU A 405 -17.46 -7.30 -12.44
N LEU A 406 -16.15 -7.39 -12.64
CA LEU A 406 -15.47 -8.52 -13.24
C LEU A 406 -14.53 -9.18 -12.24
N PHE A 407 -14.77 -10.46 -11.98
CA PHE A 407 -13.91 -11.35 -11.20
C PHE A 407 -13.09 -12.21 -12.13
N ARG A 408 -11.76 -12.16 -12.05
CA ARG A 408 -10.89 -12.91 -12.95
C ARG A 408 -9.61 -13.36 -12.28
N GLY A 409 -9.43 -14.68 -12.16
CA GLY A 409 -8.14 -15.28 -11.80
C GLY A 409 -7.08 -15.01 -12.87
N SER A 410 -5.87 -14.63 -12.48
CA SER A 410 -4.76 -14.44 -13.39
C SER A 410 -4.22 -15.78 -13.88
N GLY A 411 -3.88 -15.87 -15.17
CA GLY A 411 -3.25 -17.07 -15.75
C GLY A 411 -1.72 -17.09 -15.61
N ASN A 412 -1.11 -15.97 -15.21
CA ASN A 412 0.36 -15.81 -15.17
C ASN A 412 0.94 -15.83 -13.76
N ALA A 413 0.13 -15.51 -12.76
CA ALA A 413 0.53 -15.40 -11.37
C ALA A 413 -0.62 -15.87 -10.47
N PRO A 414 -0.34 -16.35 -9.25
CA PRO A 414 -1.35 -16.74 -8.27
C PRO A 414 -1.99 -15.47 -7.66
N GLU A 415 -2.72 -14.73 -8.49
CA GLU A 415 -3.41 -13.49 -8.13
C GLU A 415 -4.82 -13.49 -8.74
N PHE A 416 -5.79 -12.91 -8.04
CA PHE A 416 -7.18 -12.80 -8.47
C PHE A 416 -7.57 -11.35 -8.59
N ARG A 417 -7.99 -10.96 -9.79
CA ARG A 417 -8.27 -9.57 -10.16
C ARG A 417 -9.76 -9.28 -10.03
N VAL A 418 -10.07 -8.09 -9.53
CA VAL A 418 -11.42 -7.54 -9.41
C VAL A 418 -11.42 -6.18 -10.09
N PHE A 419 -12.23 -6.06 -11.14
CA PHE A 419 -12.41 -4.81 -11.87
C PHE A 419 -13.85 -4.35 -11.76
N SER A 420 -14.08 -3.05 -11.63
CA SER A 420 -15.43 -2.50 -11.62
C SER A 420 -15.51 -1.20 -12.40
N GLN A 421 -16.71 -0.94 -12.93
CA GLN A 421 -17.06 0.30 -13.59
C GLN A 421 -18.39 0.82 -13.08
N SER A 422 -18.52 2.14 -13.07
CA SER A 422 -19.80 2.84 -13.01
C SER A 422 -19.69 4.24 -13.63
N PRO A 423 -20.79 4.84 -14.14
CA PRO A 423 -20.87 6.27 -14.38
C PRO A 423 -20.66 7.12 -13.11
N ASP A 424 -20.88 6.55 -11.92
CA ASP A 424 -20.67 7.22 -10.62
C ASP A 424 -19.42 6.69 -9.90
N VAL A 425 -18.53 7.60 -9.50
CA VAL A 425 -17.25 7.24 -8.87
C VAL A 425 -17.41 6.48 -7.54
N ASN A 426 -18.40 6.83 -6.72
CA ASN A 426 -18.65 6.19 -5.43
C ASN A 426 -19.22 4.79 -5.61
N GLN A 427 -20.07 4.62 -6.62
CA GLN A 427 -20.66 3.36 -7.03
C GLN A 427 -19.59 2.40 -7.55
N ALA A 428 -18.69 2.85 -8.44
CA ALA A 428 -17.56 2.06 -8.91
C ALA A 428 -16.67 1.62 -7.73
N ALA A 429 -16.29 2.55 -6.84
CA ALA A 429 -15.51 2.24 -5.65
C ALA A 429 -16.22 1.26 -4.70
N ARG A 430 -17.55 1.34 -4.58
CA ARG A 430 -18.35 0.41 -3.79
C ARG A 430 -18.33 -1.00 -4.40
N LEU A 431 -18.55 -1.12 -5.71
CA LEU A 431 -18.50 -2.40 -6.43
C LEU A 431 -17.13 -3.06 -6.31
N ALA A 432 -16.04 -2.31 -6.49
CA ALA A 432 -14.68 -2.82 -6.28
C ALA A 432 -14.50 -3.39 -4.86
N ARG A 433 -14.88 -2.63 -3.83
CA ARG A 433 -14.79 -3.08 -2.43
C ARG A 433 -15.63 -4.33 -2.18
N GLU A 434 -16.87 -4.38 -2.67
CA GLU A 434 -17.73 -5.54 -2.55
C GLU A 434 -17.16 -6.77 -3.26
N GLY A 435 -16.55 -6.59 -4.43
CA GLY A 435 -15.90 -7.65 -5.18
C GLY A 435 -14.66 -8.19 -4.48
N LEU A 436 -13.72 -7.31 -4.10
CA LEU A 436 -12.54 -7.69 -3.33
C LEU A 436 -12.93 -8.38 -2.03
N SER A 437 -13.97 -7.89 -1.36
CA SER A 437 -14.51 -8.49 -0.15
C SER A 437 -15.02 -9.91 -0.37
N LEU A 438 -15.72 -10.17 -1.48
CA LEU A 438 -16.15 -11.52 -1.84
C LEU A 438 -14.96 -12.44 -2.12
N VAL A 439 -13.97 -11.99 -2.89
CA VAL A 439 -12.77 -12.80 -3.18
C VAL A 439 -12.04 -13.15 -1.90
N LYS A 440 -11.77 -12.15 -1.05
CA LYS A 440 -11.19 -12.38 0.28
C LYS A 440 -12.06 -13.35 1.08
N SER A 441 -13.40 -13.26 1.01
CA SER A 441 -14.26 -14.18 1.76
C SER A 441 -14.14 -15.64 1.39
N VAL A 442 -13.67 -15.91 0.18
CA VAL A 442 -13.40 -17.26 -0.28
C VAL A 442 -11.98 -17.66 0.09
N LEU A 443 -10.98 -16.81 -0.19
CA LEU A 443 -9.57 -17.13 0.10
C LEU A 443 -9.30 -17.33 1.58
N HIS A 444 -10.06 -16.60 2.35
CA HIS A 444 -9.98 -16.50 3.78
C HIS A 444 -11.39 -16.77 4.35
N PRO A 445 -11.93 -18.00 4.16
CA PRO A 445 -13.28 -18.33 4.61
C PRO A 445 -13.39 -18.19 6.14
N ASP A 446 -12.27 -18.39 6.84
CA ASP A 446 -12.12 -18.18 8.29
C ASP A 446 -11.80 -16.72 8.67
N SER A 447 -11.40 -15.86 7.72
CA SER A 447 -11.09 -14.44 7.96
C SER A 447 -12.15 -13.45 7.45
N TYR A 448 -13.25 -13.98 6.87
CA TYR A 448 -14.47 -13.24 6.54
C TYR A 448 -15.71 -13.68 7.30
N ARG A 449 -15.56 -14.69 8.17
CA ARG A 449 -15.95 -14.39 9.54
C ARG A 449 -15.05 -13.23 9.95
N ILE A 450 -15.58 -12.00 9.90
CA ILE A 450 -15.09 -10.99 10.84
C ILE A 450 -15.13 -11.73 12.17
N PRO A 451 -13.99 -11.99 12.80
CA PRO A 451 -14.08 -12.66 14.06
C PRO A 451 -14.87 -11.70 14.94
N SER A 452 -16.01 -12.18 15.43
CA SER A 452 -16.39 -11.86 16.79
C SER A 452 -15.10 -11.91 17.64
N PRO A 453 -14.92 -11.06 18.65
CA PRO A 453 -13.79 -11.12 19.58
C PRO A 453 -13.37 -12.56 19.97
N ASP A 454 -14.32 -13.50 19.92
CA ASP A 454 -14.18 -14.93 20.17
C ASP A 454 -13.41 -15.75 19.11
N ILE A 455 -13.00 -15.20 17.94
CA ILE A 455 -12.35 -15.98 16.86
C ILE A 455 -11.12 -15.25 16.26
N LEU A 456 -10.28 -14.60 17.06
CA LEU A 456 -8.90 -14.36 16.58
C LEU A 456 -8.25 -15.73 16.35
N SER A 457 -7.80 -16.02 15.12
CA SER A 457 -7.18 -17.32 14.84
C SER A 457 -5.90 -17.50 15.67
N ASP A 458 -5.59 -18.73 16.08
CA ASP A 458 -4.37 -19.06 16.83
C ASP A 458 -3.09 -18.54 16.15
N GLN A 459 -3.10 -18.36 14.83
CA GLN A 459 -2.00 -17.79 14.06
C GLN A 459 -1.83 -16.28 14.25
N LEU A 460 -2.91 -15.51 14.43
CA LEU A 460 -2.84 -14.07 14.71
C LEU A 460 -2.44 -13.81 16.16
N ILE A 461 -2.88 -14.65 17.10
CA ILE A 461 -2.45 -14.58 18.50
C ILE A 461 -0.95 -14.90 18.63
N ARG A 462 -0.41 -15.81 17.79
CA ARG A 462 1.05 -16.09 17.73
C ARG A 462 1.91 -14.91 17.29
N LEU A 463 1.35 -13.85 16.71
CA LEU A 463 2.10 -12.62 16.40
C LEU A 463 2.46 -11.82 17.65
N ASP A 464 1.71 -11.98 18.76
CA ASP A 464 1.93 -11.27 20.00
C ASP A 464 3.03 -11.93 20.85
N SER A 465 4.28 -11.75 20.42
CA SER A 465 5.43 -12.42 21.02
C SER A 465 5.63 -12.09 22.50
N LEU A 466 5.18 -10.90 22.91
CA LEU A 466 5.29 -10.39 24.27
C LEU A 466 3.95 -10.41 25.02
N ARG A 467 2.89 -11.08 24.56
CA ARG A 467 1.64 -11.20 25.33
C ARG A 467 1.04 -9.85 25.76
N VAL A 468 1.06 -8.87 24.85
CA VAL A 468 0.42 -7.56 25.02
C VAL A 468 -1.08 -7.70 25.25
N GLY A 469 -1.76 -8.58 24.52
CA GLY A 469 -3.20 -8.84 24.68
C GLY A 469 -3.58 -9.30 26.08
N ASP A 470 -2.75 -10.17 26.69
CA ASP A 470 -2.93 -10.62 28.07
C ASP A 470 -2.78 -9.46 29.06
N SER A 471 -1.86 -8.53 28.80
CA SER A 471 -1.65 -7.35 29.65
C SER A 471 -2.81 -6.36 29.57
N ILE A 472 -3.42 -6.20 28.38
CA ILE A 472 -4.63 -5.39 28.19
C ILE A 472 -5.80 -6.02 28.94
N THR A 473 -5.97 -7.34 28.81
CA THR A 473 -7.05 -8.08 29.48
C THR A 473 -6.89 -8.00 31.00
N ALA A 474 -5.66 -8.02 31.51
CA ALA A 474 -5.36 -7.93 32.92
C ALA A 474 -5.37 -6.48 33.49
N PHE A 475 -5.65 -5.45 32.68
CA PHE A 475 -5.70 -4.05 33.11
C PHE A 475 -6.63 -3.79 34.33
N PRO A 476 -7.83 -4.39 34.44
CA PRO A 476 -8.65 -4.27 35.64
C PRO A 476 -8.00 -4.89 36.88
N ASP A 477 -7.27 -5.99 36.71
CA ASP A 477 -6.57 -6.67 37.81
C ASP A 477 -5.34 -5.88 38.27
N GLN A 478 -4.65 -5.16 37.38
CA GLN A 478 -3.64 -4.17 37.77
C GLN A 478 -4.25 -3.12 38.70
N CYS A 479 -5.44 -2.60 38.37
CA CYS A 479 -6.15 -1.62 39.19
C CYS A 479 -6.53 -2.21 40.55
N ALA A 480 -7.08 -3.43 40.57
CA ALA A 480 -7.48 -4.13 41.78
C ALA A 480 -6.28 -4.39 42.71
N GLN A 481 -5.14 -4.81 42.15
CA GLN A 481 -3.92 -5.04 42.90
C GLN A 481 -3.46 -3.75 43.59
N VAL A 482 -3.37 -2.63 42.87
CA VAL A 482 -2.93 -1.37 43.47
C VAL A 482 -3.88 -0.89 44.58
N ILE A 483 -5.19 -0.99 44.35
CA ILE A 483 -6.20 -0.62 45.37
C ILE A 483 -5.96 -1.41 46.66
N LYS A 484 -5.68 -2.72 46.54
CA LYS A 484 -5.35 -3.59 47.67
C LYS A 484 -4.02 -3.20 48.30
N ASP A 485 -2.95 -3.09 47.52
CA ASP A 485 -1.59 -2.89 48.01
C ASP A 485 -1.43 -1.53 48.70
N ILE A 486 -1.91 -0.46 48.07
CA ILE A 486 -1.74 0.90 48.60
C ILE A 486 -2.59 1.12 49.84
N SER A 487 -3.68 0.38 50.04
CA SER A 487 -4.44 0.44 51.30
C SER A 487 -3.56 0.16 52.53
N LEU A 488 -2.49 -0.63 52.35
CA LEU A 488 -1.58 -1.08 53.40
C LEU A 488 -0.36 -0.15 53.60
N GLN A 489 -0.17 0.85 52.74
CA GLN A 489 0.98 1.77 52.82
C GLN A 489 0.64 3.07 53.58
N HIS A 490 1.64 3.86 53.97
CA HIS A 490 1.44 5.18 54.58
C HIS A 490 1.91 6.29 53.61
N PRO A 491 1.13 7.36 53.39
CA PRO A 491 1.58 8.49 52.60
C PRO A 491 2.65 9.31 53.37
N PRO A 492 3.43 10.18 52.70
CA PRO A 492 4.36 11.07 53.38
C PRO A 492 3.65 11.91 54.47
N ALA A 493 4.29 12.10 55.62
CA ALA A 493 3.69 12.65 56.85
C ALA A 493 3.15 14.10 56.73
N SER A 494 3.40 14.79 55.62
CA SER A 494 3.01 16.19 55.36
C SER A 494 2.45 16.44 53.96
N CYS A 495 2.08 15.38 53.21
CA CYS A 495 1.68 15.54 51.82
C CYS A 495 0.33 16.26 51.62
N SER A 496 -0.45 16.46 52.68
CA SER A 496 -1.67 17.27 52.64
C SER A 496 -1.43 18.78 52.68
N LEU A 497 -0.19 19.22 52.95
CA LEU A 497 0.19 20.62 53.14
C LEU A 497 0.95 21.20 51.93
N VAL A 498 0.99 20.49 50.81
CA VAL A 498 1.70 20.94 49.61
C VAL A 498 0.83 21.89 48.79
N ASP A 499 1.48 22.84 48.12
CA ASP A 499 0.83 23.84 47.25
C ASP A 499 0.79 23.37 45.78
N ASN A 500 1.57 22.35 45.43
CA ASN A 500 1.68 21.83 44.06
C ASN A 500 2.20 20.39 44.03
N ILE A 501 1.93 19.70 42.92
CA ILE A 501 2.37 18.34 42.64
C ILE A 501 3.22 18.36 41.37
N VAL A 502 4.36 17.66 41.39
CA VAL A 502 5.16 17.38 40.20
C VAL A 502 5.26 15.87 40.02
N VAL A 503 4.82 15.36 38.88
CA VAL A 503 5.03 13.95 38.51
C VAL A 503 6.21 13.90 37.53
N SER A 504 7.33 13.33 37.98
CA SER A 504 8.55 13.19 37.18
C SER A 504 8.69 11.78 36.65
N GLY A 505 8.62 11.62 35.33
CA GLY A 505 8.70 10.31 34.68
C GLY A 505 8.82 10.43 33.17
N MET A 506 9.26 9.36 32.51
CA MET A 506 9.45 9.30 31.05
C MET A 506 8.53 8.29 30.38
N GLY A 507 8.15 8.57 29.13
CA GLY A 507 7.33 7.67 28.31
C GLY A 507 6.08 7.18 29.06
N GLY A 508 5.92 5.86 29.14
CA GLY A 508 4.81 5.22 29.86
C GLY A 508 4.66 5.63 31.32
N SER A 509 5.75 5.97 32.01
CA SER A 509 5.73 6.38 33.42
C SER A 509 5.29 7.83 33.66
N ALA A 510 5.22 8.65 32.60
CA ALA A 510 4.63 9.98 32.66
C ALA A 510 3.10 9.97 32.42
N LEU A 511 2.58 8.89 31.82
CA LEU A 511 1.21 8.85 31.32
C LEU A 511 0.17 8.96 32.44
N GLY A 512 0.39 8.37 33.61
CA GLY A 512 -0.54 8.54 34.73
C GLY A 512 -0.59 10.00 35.22
N GLY A 513 0.54 10.69 35.26
CA GLY A 513 0.57 12.13 35.55
C GLY A 513 -0.26 12.95 34.55
N ARG A 514 -0.16 12.63 33.24
CA ARG A 514 -0.96 13.28 32.18
C ARG A 514 -2.46 13.01 32.31
N VAL A 515 -2.83 11.79 32.68
CA VAL A 515 -4.21 11.41 32.96
C VAL A 515 -4.76 12.23 34.13
N LEU A 516 -4.05 12.28 35.25
CA LEU A 516 -4.49 13.06 36.41
C LEU A 516 -4.52 14.56 36.14
N ALA A 517 -3.53 15.10 35.42
CA ALA A 517 -3.54 16.51 34.99
C ALA A 517 -4.76 16.85 34.12
N SER A 518 -5.30 15.89 33.37
CA SER A 518 -6.50 16.13 32.55
C SER A 518 -7.79 16.08 33.36
N LEU A 519 -7.79 15.36 34.49
CA LEU A 519 -8.90 15.30 35.45
C LEU A 519 -9.01 16.58 36.34
N GLU A 520 -8.08 17.53 36.16
CA GLU A 520 -7.75 18.66 37.06
C GLU A 520 -8.95 19.43 37.62
N ARG A 521 -9.94 19.80 36.80
CA ARG A 521 -11.03 20.68 37.27
C ARG A 521 -12.03 20.04 38.22
N GLN A 522 -12.12 18.72 38.24
CA GLN A 522 -13.15 18.01 39.01
C GLN A 522 -12.58 17.22 40.18
N VAL A 523 -11.27 16.98 40.15
CA VAL A 523 -10.63 16.02 41.06
C VAL A 523 -9.47 16.63 41.85
N LEU A 524 -8.60 17.47 41.25
CA LEU A 524 -7.40 18.00 41.93
C LEU A 524 -7.69 19.27 42.74
N LYS A 525 -7.07 19.40 43.92
CA LYS A 525 -7.15 20.60 44.79
C LYS A 525 -5.96 21.55 44.63
N VAL A 526 -4.87 21.06 44.07
CA VAL A 526 -3.63 21.80 43.83
C VAL A 526 -3.14 21.50 42.41
N PRO A 527 -2.39 22.42 41.76
CA PRO A 527 -1.89 22.21 40.41
C PRO A 527 -0.95 21.00 40.33
N LEU A 528 -1.04 20.26 39.23
CA LEU A 528 -0.17 19.13 38.91
C LEU A 528 0.59 19.41 37.62
N VAL A 529 1.91 19.33 37.68
CA VAL A 529 2.81 19.49 36.53
C VAL A 529 3.52 18.18 36.22
N ILE A 530 3.62 17.82 34.94
CA ILE A 530 4.43 16.69 34.50
C ILE A 530 5.84 17.20 34.15
N SER A 531 6.88 16.55 34.67
CA SER A 531 8.28 16.81 34.33
C SER A 531 8.88 15.61 33.61
N THR A 532 9.39 15.84 32.40
CA THR A 532 10.06 14.83 31.55
C THR A 532 11.54 15.19 31.32
N GLU A 533 12.06 16.14 32.08
CA GLU A 533 13.43 16.66 31.93
C GLU A 533 14.34 16.14 33.05
N PHE A 534 15.66 16.26 32.88
CA PHE A 534 16.65 15.97 33.91
C PHE A 534 16.56 16.90 35.13
N HIS A 535 15.97 18.08 34.94
CA HIS A 535 15.79 19.10 35.96
C HIS A 535 14.32 19.31 36.32
N LEU A 536 14.06 19.54 37.60
CA LEU A 536 12.75 19.87 38.12
C LEU A 536 12.41 21.35 37.92
N PRO A 537 11.12 21.70 37.72
CA PRO A 537 10.68 23.09 37.63
C PRO A 537 11.18 23.95 38.79
N ASN A 538 11.49 25.22 38.52
CA ASN A 538 12.10 26.13 39.51
C ASN A 538 11.23 26.36 40.77
N PHE A 539 9.92 26.19 40.67
CA PHE A 539 9.01 26.33 41.81
C PHE A 539 9.08 25.17 42.80
N VAL A 540 9.77 24.07 42.47
CA VAL A 540 9.86 22.89 43.34
C VAL A 540 10.66 23.24 44.59
N GLY A 541 10.05 23.00 45.76
CA GLY A 541 10.65 23.22 47.07
C GLY A 541 9.89 22.50 48.19
N PRO A 542 10.02 22.94 49.46
CA PRO A 542 9.46 22.24 50.63
C PRO A 542 7.95 22.03 50.63
N LYS A 543 7.21 22.85 49.88
CA LYS A 543 5.76 22.75 49.70
C LYS A 543 5.34 22.05 48.40
N SER A 544 6.25 21.32 47.76
CA SER A 544 5.98 20.53 46.57
C SER A 544 5.96 19.05 46.91
N LEU A 545 4.99 18.31 46.36
CA LEU A 545 5.04 16.85 46.30
C LEU A 545 5.60 16.43 44.94
N VAL A 546 6.80 15.87 44.94
CA VAL A 546 7.45 15.32 43.75
C VAL A 546 7.26 13.79 43.74
N VAL A 547 6.45 13.31 42.82
CA VAL A 547 6.27 11.87 42.58
C VAL A 547 7.25 11.42 41.50
N ILE A 548 8.23 10.61 41.89
CA ILE A 548 9.21 10.02 40.99
C ILE A 548 8.64 8.71 40.44
N SER A 549 8.21 8.73 39.19
CA SER A 549 7.50 7.64 38.53
C SER A 549 8.38 7.00 37.45
N SER A 550 8.79 5.75 37.65
CA SER A 550 9.57 4.98 36.67
C SER A 550 9.28 3.51 36.81
N TYR A 551 8.70 2.90 35.78
CA TYR A 551 8.37 1.47 35.79
C TYR A 551 9.64 0.61 36.02
N SER A 552 10.70 0.85 35.25
CA SER A 552 11.98 0.10 35.39
C SER A 552 12.77 0.47 36.65
N GLY A 553 12.52 1.65 37.23
CA GLY A 553 13.28 2.20 38.35
C GLY A 553 14.69 2.67 38.00
N ASN A 554 15.07 2.64 36.72
CA ASN A 554 16.44 2.92 36.25
C ASN A 554 16.55 4.14 35.34
N THR A 555 15.42 4.79 35.01
CA THR A 555 15.38 5.98 34.14
C THR A 555 16.25 7.11 34.71
N ALA A 556 17.21 7.60 33.92
CA ALA A 556 18.22 8.55 34.36
C ALA A 556 17.61 9.89 34.81
N GLU A 557 16.63 10.39 34.05
CA GLU A 557 15.88 11.61 34.34
C GLU A 557 15.13 11.49 35.68
N SER A 558 14.48 10.35 35.92
CA SER A 558 13.77 10.10 37.18
C SER A 558 14.72 10.02 38.38
N ILE A 559 15.92 9.46 38.20
CA ILE A 559 16.95 9.40 39.26
C ILE A 559 17.52 10.80 39.53
N SER A 560 17.79 11.58 38.48
CA SER A 560 18.24 12.98 38.59
C SER A 560 17.20 13.84 39.32
N ALA A 561 15.94 13.73 38.91
CA ALA A 561 14.83 14.42 39.54
C ALA A 561 14.68 14.04 41.03
N LEU A 562 14.88 12.78 41.41
CA LEU A 562 14.87 12.38 42.82
C LEU A 562 15.99 13.09 43.61
N ALA A 563 17.20 13.13 43.07
CA ALA A 563 18.33 13.80 43.72
C ALA A 563 18.05 15.30 43.91
N GLU A 564 17.52 15.95 42.88
CA GLU A 564 17.20 17.36 42.92
C GLU A 564 16.03 17.69 43.86
N ALA A 565 14.96 16.89 43.86
CA ALA A 565 13.84 17.04 44.78
C ALA A 565 14.32 17.01 46.25
N ARG A 566 15.23 16.08 46.55
CA ARG A 566 15.83 15.97 47.89
C ARG A 566 16.72 17.16 48.23
N ALA A 567 17.56 17.60 47.30
CA ALA A 567 18.40 18.78 47.49
C ALA A 567 17.57 20.06 47.76
N ARG A 568 16.37 20.14 47.17
CA ARG A 568 15.41 21.24 47.36
C ARG A 568 14.44 21.03 48.53
N ASN A 569 14.66 20.01 49.37
CA ASN A 569 13.81 19.63 50.51
C ASN A 569 12.33 19.42 50.16
N ALA A 570 12.03 19.04 48.91
CA ALA A 570 10.68 18.73 48.50
C ALA A 570 10.22 17.39 49.09
N GLN A 571 8.90 17.23 49.24
CA GLN A 571 8.34 15.95 49.63
C GLN A 571 8.43 14.99 48.45
N VAL A 572 8.99 13.80 48.67
CA VAL A 572 9.20 12.81 47.62
C VAL A 572 8.35 11.57 47.85
N TYR A 573 7.83 11.03 46.75
CA TYR A 573 7.20 9.71 46.73
C TYR A 573 7.68 8.95 45.50
N ILE A 574 8.18 7.73 45.69
CA ILE A 574 8.72 6.92 44.60
C ILE A 574 7.68 5.89 44.16
N LEU A 575 7.45 5.78 42.85
CA LEU A 575 6.60 4.77 42.22
C LEU A 575 7.42 4.00 41.20
N ALA A 576 7.74 2.74 41.50
CA ALA A 576 8.55 1.90 40.63
C ALA A 576 8.21 0.41 40.80
N SER A 577 8.60 -0.44 39.84
CA SER A 577 8.52 -1.89 40.04
C SER A 577 9.82 -2.50 40.57
N GLY A 578 10.90 -1.71 40.70
CA GLY A 578 12.21 -2.18 41.10
C GLY A 578 13.33 -1.18 40.81
N GLY A 579 14.51 -1.69 40.46
CA GLY A 579 15.65 -0.89 39.98
C GLY A 579 16.34 -0.01 41.03
N LYS A 580 17.17 0.93 40.55
CA LYS A 580 17.93 1.87 41.38
C LYS A 580 17.03 2.70 42.30
N LEU A 581 15.86 3.14 41.82
CA LEU A 581 14.91 3.89 42.63
C LEU A 581 14.38 3.07 43.83
N ALA A 582 14.09 1.77 43.66
CA ALA A 582 13.71 0.91 44.79
C ALA A 582 14.86 0.73 45.79
N GLN A 583 16.09 0.61 45.31
CA GLN A 583 17.28 0.51 46.17
C GLN A 583 17.50 1.80 46.98
N ILE A 584 17.39 2.97 46.34
CA ILE A 584 17.50 4.28 47.00
C ILE A 584 16.36 4.44 48.02
N ALA A 585 15.13 4.09 47.65
CA ALA A 585 13.98 4.17 48.56
C ALA A 585 14.21 3.35 49.84
N LYS A 586 14.70 2.11 49.70
CA LYS A 586 15.00 1.24 50.83
C LYS A 586 16.18 1.75 51.67
N LYS A 587 17.27 2.17 51.01
CA LYS A 587 18.50 2.63 51.68
C LYS A 587 18.25 3.90 52.51
N ASP A 588 17.51 4.84 51.93
CA ASP A 588 17.31 6.16 52.51
C ASP A 588 15.94 6.29 53.22
N ASN A 589 15.22 5.17 53.38
CA ASN A 589 13.90 5.07 54.00
C ASN A 589 12.89 6.10 53.45
N LEU A 590 12.88 6.26 52.12
CA LEU A 590 11.99 7.20 51.44
C LEU A 590 10.59 6.59 51.23
N PRO A 591 9.53 7.41 51.28
CA PRO A 591 8.18 6.97 50.95
C PRO A 591 8.13 6.42 49.51
N ALA A 592 7.68 5.18 49.36
CA ALA A 592 7.64 4.53 48.05
C ALA A 592 6.55 3.45 47.96
N TYR A 593 5.95 3.33 46.78
CA TYR A 593 5.25 2.12 46.36
C TYR A 593 6.14 1.38 45.34
N ILE A 594 6.76 0.30 45.83
CA ILE A 594 7.50 -0.64 44.98
C ILE A 594 6.58 -1.81 44.70
N PHE A 595 6.00 -1.85 43.51
CA PHE A 595 4.97 -2.83 43.14
C PHE A 595 5.55 -4.00 42.37
N ASP A 596 4.98 -5.18 42.58
CA ASP A 596 5.26 -6.37 41.76
C ASP A 596 4.22 -6.44 40.63
N PRO A 597 4.59 -6.28 39.34
CA PRO A 597 3.62 -6.13 38.27
C PRO A 597 3.04 -7.47 37.77
N LEU A 598 2.37 -8.21 38.65
CA LEU A 598 1.81 -9.55 38.40
C LEU A 598 0.89 -9.60 37.17
N HIS A 599 0.12 -8.53 36.96
CA HIS A 599 -0.88 -8.39 35.90
C HIS A 599 -0.38 -7.59 34.67
N ASN A 600 0.92 -7.61 34.38
CA ASN A 600 1.49 -7.10 33.13
C ASN A 600 2.47 -8.12 32.50
N PRO A 601 1.96 -9.25 31.97
CA PRO A 601 2.78 -10.33 31.40
C PRO A 601 3.68 -9.90 30.25
N SER A 602 3.40 -8.77 29.60
CA SER A 602 4.26 -8.23 28.53
C SER A 602 5.55 -7.59 29.00
N GLY A 603 5.62 -7.24 30.28
CA GLY A 603 6.73 -6.46 30.85
C GLY A 603 6.86 -5.05 30.25
N GLN A 604 5.97 -4.64 29.35
CA GLN A 604 6.04 -3.35 28.67
C GLN A 604 5.48 -2.24 29.58
N PRO A 605 6.24 -1.17 29.90
CA PRO A 605 5.78 -0.11 30.80
C PRO A 605 4.47 0.56 30.36
N ARG A 606 4.27 0.72 29.04
CA ARG A 606 3.06 1.30 28.45
C ARG A 606 1.79 0.47 28.66
N MET A 607 1.93 -0.81 28.99
CA MET A 607 0.81 -1.71 29.33
C MET A 607 0.56 -1.78 30.85
N GLY A 608 1.43 -1.19 31.67
CA GLY A 608 1.30 -1.11 33.13
C GLY A 608 0.57 0.12 33.64
N LEU A 609 -0.35 0.70 32.84
CA LEU A 609 -1.00 1.96 33.16
C LEU A 609 -1.93 1.89 34.38
N GLY A 610 -2.50 0.71 34.66
CA GLY A 610 -3.33 0.51 35.85
C GLY A 610 -2.52 0.72 37.11
N TYR A 611 -1.29 0.20 37.15
CA TYR A 611 -0.36 0.45 38.24
C TYR A 611 -0.08 1.94 38.39
N ASN A 612 0.26 2.60 37.30
CA ASN A 612 0.70 3.99 37.35
C ASN A 612 -0.41 4.95 37.79
N ILE A 613 -1.57 4.89 37.13
CA ILE A 613 -2.68 5.81 37.34
C ILE A 613 -3.29 5.61 38.72
N ILE A 614 -3.62 4.36 39.06
CA ILE A 614 -4.30 4.07 40.33
C ILE A 614 -3.39 4.31 41.52
N SER A 615 -2.06 4.18 41.35
CA SER A 615 -1.13 4.53 42.41
C SER A 615 -1.13 6.02 42.70
N LEU A 616 -1.09 6.85 41.65
CA LEU A 616 -1.17 8.30 41.78
C LEU A 616 -2.51 8.73 42.37
N VAL A 617 -3.62 8.20 41.86
CA VAL A 617 -4.96 8.49 42.38
C VAL A 617 -5.06 8.14 43.87
N SER A 618 -4.61 6.94 44.24
CA SER A 618 -4.69 6.46 45.63
C SER A 618 -3.78 7.28 46.56
N LEU A 619 -2.55 7.58 46.13
CA LEU A 619 -1.63 8.45 46.88
C LEU A 619 -2.25 9.83 47.12
N LEU A 620 -2.69 10.50 46.06
CA LEU A 620 -3.21 11.86 46.16
C LEU A 620 -4.53 11.91 46.96
N SER A 621 -5.35 10.86 46.88
CA SER A 621 -6.56 10.72 47.71
C SER A 621 -6.21 10.68 49.19
N ARG A 622 -5.20 9.88 49.56
CA ARG A 622 -4.71 9.76 50.94
C ARG A 622 -4.02 11.03 51.43
N CYS A 623 -3.36 11.76 50.54
CA CYS A 623 -2.84 13.10 50.80
C CYS A 623 -3.94 14.16 50.85
N ARG A 624 -5.21 13.82 50.58
CA ARG A 624 -6.35 14.74 50.51
C ARG A 624 -6.18 15.84 49.45
N LEU A 625 -5.33 15.60 48.46
CA LEU A 625 -5.04 16.51 47.34
C LEU A 625 -5.99 16.31 46.16
N ILE A 626 -6.81 15.26 46.21
CA ILE A 626 -7.97 15.10 45.34
C ILE A 626 -9.27 14.98 46.12
N ASN A 627 -10.40 15.23 45.46
CA ASN A 627 -11.74 14.97 46.00
C ASN A 627 -11.93 13.47 46.28
N SER A 628 -12.82 13.14 47.23
CA SER A 628 -13.07 11.74 47.61
C SER A 628 -13.55 10.93 46.41
N LEU A 629 -12.96 9.75 46.20
CA LEU A 629 -13.32 8.80 45.15
C LEU A 629 -13.96 7.54 45.75
N PRO A 630 -15.18 7.63 46.31
CA PRO A 630 -15.81 6.50 47.01
C PRO A 630 -16.04 5.29 46.09
N GLU A 631 -16.13 5.50 44.79
CA GLU A 631 -16.39 4.45 43.81
C GLU A 631 -15.12 3.77 43.28
N LEU A 632 -13.91 4.13 43.74
CA LEU A 632 -12.66 3.59 43.21
C LEU A 632 -12.60 2.04 43.29
N ASN A 633 -13.16 1.46 44.34
CA ASN A 633 -13.24 0.00 44.52
C ASN A 633 -14.13 -0.71 43.48
N ARG A 634 -15.05 0.02 42.82
CA ARG A 634 -15.93 -0.52 41.77
C ARG A 634 -15.28 -0.49 40.38
N LEU A 635 -14.21 0.28 40.22
CA LEU A 635 -13.54 0.47 38.93
C LEU A 635 -13.05 -0.84 38.30
N PRO A 636 -12.41 -1.78 39.02
CA PRO A 636 -11.98 -3.04 38.42
C PRO A 636 -13.14 -3.85 37.83
N GLN A 637 -14.24 -3.97 38.57
CA GLN A 637 -15.41 -4.71 38.07
C GLN A 637 -16.02 -4.00 36.85
N PHE A 638 -16.16 -2.68 36.91
CA PHE A 638 -16.65 -1.90 35.77
C PHE A 638 -15.80 -2.10 34.51
N LEU A 639 -14.46 -2.07 34.64
CA LEU A 639 -13.57 -2.28 33.50
C LEU A 639 -13.68 -3.71 32.96
N LYS A 640 -13.83 -4.72 33.82
CA LYS A 640 -14.11 -6.11 33.39
C LYS A 640 -15.40 -6.19 32.59
N ASP A 641 -16.47 -5.57 33.07
CA ASP A 641 -17.76 -5.56 32.36
C ASP A 641 -17.62 -4.87 30.99
N ARG A 642 -16.82 -3.81 30.90
CA ARG A 642 -16.52 -3.11 29.63
C ARG A 642 -15.76 -3.97 28.62
N GLN A 643 -14.98 -4.96 29.06
CA GLN A 643 -14.27 -5.87 28.14
C GLN A 643 -15.22 -6.72 27.29
N ALA A 644 -16.47 -6.92 27.73
CA ALA A 644 -17.51 -7.60 26.95
C ALA A 644 -17.85 -6.86 25.63
N HIS A 645 -17.48 -5.57 25.51
CA HIS A 645 -17.70 -4.76 24.31
C HIS A 645 -16.52 -4.79 23.33
N SER A 646 -15.60 -5.75 23.48
CA SER A 646 -14.44 -5.93 22.60
C SER A 646 -14.78 -5.95 21.09
N ALA A 647 -15.98 -6.37 20.71
CA ALA A 647 -16.46 -6.37 19.32
C ALA A 647 -16.56 -4.95 18.73
N GLU A 648 -16.98 -3.99 19.55
CA GLU A 648 -17.05 -2.58 19.18
C GLU A 648 -15.64 -2.03 18.92
N PHE A 649 -14.69 -2.35 19.81
CA PHE A 649 -13.29 -1.94 19.69
C PHE A 649 -12.64 -2.52 18.43
N PHE A 650 -12.93 -3.79 18.12
CA PHE A 650 -12.48 -4.42 16.87
C PHE A 650 -13.07 -3.73 15.64
N SER A 651 -14.37 -3.43 15.64
CA SER A 651 -15.03 -2.71 14.53
C SER A 651 -14.40 -1.34 14.28
N LEU A 652 -14.03 -0.62 15.36
CA LEU A 652 -13.31 0.64 15.26
C LEU A 652 -11.92 0.46 14.70
N ALA A 653 -11.16 -0.54 15.15
CA ALA A 653 -9.83 -0.85 14.61
C ALA A 653 -9.86 -1.11 13.09
N VAL A 654 -10.85 -1.85 12.59
CA VAL A 654 -11.03 -2.09 11.15
C VAL A 654 -11.16 -0.77 10.37
N LYS A 655 -11.90 0.22 10.90
CA LYS A 655 -12.06 1.53 10.25
C LYS A 655 -10.77 2.36 10.21
N LEU A 656 -9.77 2.02 11.02
CA LEU A 656 -8.47 2.68 11.06
C LEU A 656 -7.44 2.05 10.09
N THR A 657 -7.77 0.93 9.45
CA THR A 657 -6.87 0.25 8.51
C THR A 657 -6.48 1.17 7.36
N ALA A 658 -5.17 1.30 7.09
CA ALA A 658 -4.60 2.16 6.05
C ALA A 658 -5.01 3.65 6.18
N LYS A 659 -5.25 4.12 7.40
CA LYS A 659 -5.54 5.53 7.72
C LYS A 659 -4.55 6.05 8.76
N ILE A 660 -4.40 7.37 8.81
CA ILE A 660 -3.76 8.13 9.87
C ILE A 660 -4.86 8.55 10.86
N PRO A 661 -4.92 7.98 12.06
CA PRO A 661 -5.90 8.37 13.06
C PRO A 661 -5.61 9.79 13.56
N VAL A 662 -6.64 10.64 13.54
CA VAL A 662 -6.59 12.00 14.10
C VAL A 662 -7.57 12.07 15.27
N LEU A 663 -7.03 11.96 16.48
CA LEU A 663 -7.81 12.00 17.71
C LEU A 663 -8.14 13.45 18.09
N ILE A 664 -9.42 13.72 18.34
CA ILE A 664 -9.90 14.99 18.87
C ILE A 664 -10.48 14.74 20.25
N ALA A 665 -9.90 15.36 21.27
CA ALA A 665 -10.29 15.17 22.66
C ALA A 665 -10.38 16.51 23.40
N ALA A 666 -11.13 16.53 24.50
CA ALA A 666 -11.21 17.68 25.40
C ALA A 666 -11.21 17.22 26.87
N GLU A 667 -10.98 18.19 27.76
CA GLU A 667 -11.13 18.06 29.22
C GLU A 667 -10.53 16.77 29.80
N HIS A 668 -11.30 15.96 30.54
CA HIS A 668 -10.81 14.77 31.26
C HIS A 668 -10.29 13.64 30.37
N LEU A 669 -10.72 13.59 29.11
CA LEU A 669 -10.28 12.55 28.18
C LEU A 669 -8.92 12.87 27.53
N LYS A 670 -8.36 14.08 27.66
CA LYS A 670 -7.10 14.44 26.98
C LYS A 670 -5.94 13.51 27.34
N GLY A 671 -5.79 13.19 28.62
CA GLY A 671 -4.75 12.28 29.10
C GLY A 671 -4.95 10.86 28.58
N ALA A 672 -6.18 10.35 28.60
CA ALA A 672 -6.51 9.03 28.04
C ALA A 672 -6.29 8.97 26.53
N ALA A 673 -6.65 10.02 25.80
CA ALA A 673 -6.42 10.16 24.36
C ALA A 673 -4.92 10.17 24.03
N HIS A 674 -4.10 10.77 24.90
CA HIS A 674 -2.64 10.74 24.77
C HIS A 674 -2.08 9.33 24.96
N CYS A 675 -2.60 8.56 25.93
CA CYS A 675 -2.28 7.14 26.09
C CYS A 675 -2.65 6.36 24.83
N PHE A 676 -3.87 6.55 24.32
CA PHE A 676 -4.36 5.86 23.12
C PHE A 676 -3.50 6.18 21.88
N ARG A 677 -3.20 7.46 21.63
CA ARG A 677 -2.31 7.88 20.54
C ARG A 677 -0.94 7.20 20.64
N ASN A 678 -0.35 7.18 21.83
CA ASN A 678 0.95 6.53 22.04
C ASN A 678 0.87 5.03 21.74
N GLN A 679 -0.17 4.35 22.20
CA GLN A 679 -0.37 2.93 21.91
C GLN A 679 -0.64 2.66 20.43
N LEU A 680 -1.26 3.58 19.66
CA LEU A 680 -1.34 3.44 18.20
C LEU A 680 0.06 3.45 17.56
N ASN A 681 0.90 4.39 17.97
CA ASN A 681 2.29 4.49 17.50
C ASN A 681 3.13 3.27 17.96
N GLU A 682 2.97 2.82 19.20
CA GLU A 682 3.82 1.83 19.84
C GLU A 682 3.34 0.38 19.68
N ASN A 683 2.04 0.10 19.60
CA ASN A 683 1.52 -1.27 19.44
C ASN A 683 1.20 -1.55 17.96
N SER A 684 0.37 -0.72 17.32
CA SER A 684 -0.01 -0.93 15.92
C SER A 684 0.95 -0.38 14.87
N LYS A 685 2.01 0.31 15.31
CA LYS A 685 2.99 1.01 14.43
C LYS A 685 2.32 1.93 13.43
N THR A 686 1.19 2.50 13.83
CA THR A 686 0.36 3.36 12.99
C THR A 686 0.52 4.78 13.51
N PHE A 687 1.05 5.66 12.66
CA PHE A 687 1.23 7.07 13.00
C PHE A 687 -0.13 7.71 13.34
N ALA A 688 -0.24 8.32 14.52
CA ALA A 688 -1.46 8.96 14.99
C ALA A 688 -1.21 10.36 15.55
N CYS A 689 -2.17 11.25 15.31
CA CYS A 689 -2.18 12.62 15.83
C CYS A 689 -3.22 12.79 16.94
N LEU A 690 -2.98 13.72 17.86
CA LEU A 690 -3.93 14.13 18.90
C LEU A 690 -4.00 15.65 18.93
N PHE A 691 -5.21 16.19 18.92
CA PHE A 691 -5.46 17.62 19.10
C PHE A 691 -6.42 17.88 20.25
N ASP A 692 -6.08 18.90 21.05
CA ASP A 692 -6.97 19.47 22.06
C ASP A 692 -8.05 20.30 21.34
N LEU A 693 -9.33 19.95 21.52
CA LEU A 693 -10.42 20.50 20.72
C LEU A 693 -10.48 22.04 20.71
N PRO A 694 -10.40 22.75 21.85
CA PRO A 694 -10.44 24.21 21.83
C PRO A 694 -9.33 24.81 20.97
N GLU A 695 -8.08 24.33 21.10
CA GLU A 695 -6.95 24.78 20.28
C GLU A 695 -7.11 24.39 18.81
N ALA A 696 -7.55 23.15 18.54
CA ALA A 696 -7.79 22.67 17.18
C ALA A 696 -8.75 23.60 16.41
N ASN A 697 -9.72 24.20 17.08
CA ASN A 697 -10.65 25.15 16.48
C ASN A 697 -10.02 26.47 16.04
N HIS A 698 -8.83 26.80 16.51
CA HIS A 698 -8.13 28.05 16.18
C HIS A 698 -7.13 27.91 15.03
N HIS A 699 -6.61 26.71 14.78
CA HIS A 699 -5.55 26.54 13.77
C HIS A 699 -5.71 25.28 12.90
N LEU A 700 -6.17 24.15 13.45
CA LEU A 700 -6.21 22.88 12.71
C LEU A 700 -7.21 22.95 11.55
N LEU A 701 -8.33 23.64 11.74
CA LEU A 701 -9.42 23.71 10.77
C LEU A 701 -8.98 24.24 9.40
N GLU A 702 -8.05 25.21 9.38
CA GLU A 702 -7.50 25.76 8.12
C GLU A 702 -6.58 24.74 7.41
N GLY A 703 -5.82 23.96 8.20
CA GLY A 703 -4.90 22.93 7.72
C GLY A 703 -5.57 21.69 7.13
N LEU A 704 -6.90 21.58 7.17
CA LEU A 704 -7.64 20.44 6.63
C LEU A 704 -7.64 20.41 5.09
N THR A 705 -7.47 21.58 4.46
CA THR A 705 -7.63 21.79 3.02
C THR A 705 -6.58 21.09 2.17
N LEU A 706 -5.36 20.93 2.69
CA LEU A 706 -4.20 20.37 2.01
C LEU A 706 -3.40 19.42 2.93
N PRO A 707 -2.70 18.42 2.38
CA PRO A 707 -2.74 18.00 0.97
C PRO A 707 -4.14 17.48 0.56
N LYS A 708 -4.45 17.53 -0.73
CA LYS A 708 -5.76 17.06 -1.26
C LYS A 708 -6.01 15.56 -1.04
N THR A 709 -4.98 14.82 -0.61
CA THR A 709 -5.06 13.42 -0.22
C THR A 709 -5.58 13.21 1.21
N ASN A 710 -5.87 14.27 1.98
CA ASN A 710 -6.37 14.17 3.36
C ASN A 710 -7.64 13.31 3.49
N PRO A 711 -8.67 13.40 2.63
CA PRO A 711 -9.85 12.53 2.69
C PRO A 711 -9.55 11.03 2.58
N GLN A 712 -8.49 10.67 1.83
CA GLN A 712 -8.07 9.29 1.64
C GLN A 712 -7.16 8.82 2.77
N ASN A 713 -6.40 9.72 3.39
CA ASN A 713 -5.36 9.35 4.34
C ASN A 713 -5.79 9.50 5.80
N LEU A 714 -6.57 10.52 6.14
CA LEU A 714 -6.93 10.81 7.53
C LEU A 714 -8.21 10.09 7.94
N GLN A 715 -8.32 9.74 9.21
CA GLN A 715 -9.56 9.29 9.86
C GLN A 715 -9.71 9.99 11.20
N PHE A 716 -10.67 10.92 11.28
CA PHE A 716 -10.93 11.67 12.51
C PHE A 716 -11.69 10.79 13.50
N ILE A 717 -11.28 10.84 14.77
CA ILE A 717 -11.91 10.15 15.89
C ILE A 717 -12.23 11.19 16.96
N PHE A 718 -13.50 11.51 17.10
CA PHE A 718 -13.99 12.42 18.14
C PHE A 718 -14.26 11.62 19.40
N LEU A 719 -13.47 11.89 20.45
CA LEU A 719 -13.66 11.28 21.78
C LEU A 719 -14.65 12.14 22.55
N TYR A 720 -15.92 11.73 22.55
CA TYR A 720 -17.03 12.52 23.09
C TYR A 720 -17.43 12.06 24.49
N SER A 721 -17.80 12.99 25.35
CA SER A 721 -18.32 12.72 26.69
C SER A 721 -19.50 13.61 27.01
N ASP A 722 -20.50 13.05 27.70
CA ASP A 722 -21.63 13.82 28.23
C ASP A 722 -21.27 14.66 29.45
N TYR A 723 -20.13 14.39 30.10
CA TYR A 723 -19.60 15.22 31.19
C TYR A 723 -18.85 16.46 30.71
N TYR A 724 -18.66 16.62 29.39
CA TYR A 724 -18.09 17.84 28.86
C TYR A 724 -18.94 19.06 29.16
N GLN A 725 -18.30 20.21 29.37
CA GLN A 725 -19.02 21.48 29.46
C GLN A 725 -19.85 21.73 28.19
N GLU A 726 -21.01 22.39 28.34
CA GLU A 726 -21.91 22.66 27.21
C GLU A 726 -21.23 23.44 26.07
N GLN A 727 -20.28 24.32 26.39
CA GLN A 727 -19.47 25.01 25.39
C GLN A 727 -18.57 24.05 24.59
N ILE A 728 -18.02 23.03 25.24
CA ILE A 728 -17.19 21.99 24.61
C ILE A 728 -18.05 21.07 23.75
N LYS A 729 -19.23 20.66 24.22
CA LYS A 729 -20.19 19.87 23.41
C LYS A 729 -20.57 20.61 22.12
N LYS A 730 -20.89 21.90 22.21
CA LYS A 730 -21.16 22.75 21.03
C LYS A 730 -19.98 22.79 20.07
N ARG A 731 -18.75 22.95 20.59
CA ARG A 731 -17.52 22.91 19.77
C ARG A 731 -17.34 21.56 19.08
N PHE A 732 -17.59 20.44 19.76
CA PHE A 732 -17.53 19.10 19.16
C PHE A 732 -18.42 19.01 17.92
N THR A 733 -19.69 19.41 18.05
CA THR A 733 -20.66 19.40 16.95
C THR A 733 -20.18 20.28 15.79
N LEU A 734 -19.81 21.54 16.05
CA LEU A 734 -19.36 22.46 15.01
C LEU A 734 -18.07 22.00 14.32
N THR A 735 -17.13 21.44 15.08
CA THR A 735 -15.87 20.91 14.55
C THR A 735 -16.13 19.73 13.64
N SER A 736 -16.98 18.79 14.06
CA SER A 736 -17.37 17.65 13.24
C SER A 736 -18.01 18.09 11.92
N GLN A 737 -18.85 19.14 11.95
CA GLN A 737 -19.40 19.73 10.72
C GLN A 737 -18.32 20.31 9.80
N VAL A 738 -17.28 20.96 10.34
CA VAL A 738 -16.17 21.47 9.52
C VAL A 738 -15.36 20.33 8.90
N ILE A 739 -15.11 19.25 9.65
CA ILE A 739 -14.48 18.02 9.12
C ILE A 739 -15.30 17.45 7.95
N GLN A 740 -16.62 17.34 8.11
CA GLN A 740 -17.52 16.87 7.06
C GLN A 740 -17.55 17.79 5.84
N LYS A 741 -17.56 19.11 6.04
CA LYS A 741 -17.49 20.12 4.95
C LYS A 741 -16.20 20.00 4.13
N ASN A 742 -15.12 19.50 4.73
CA ASN A 742 -13.86 19.20 4.04
C ASN A 742 -13.80 17.77 3.46
N SER A 743 -14.93 17.06 3.44
CA SER A 743 -15.05 15.67 2.95
C SER A 743 -14.13 14.68 3.67
N LEU A 744 -13.75 14.97 4.92
CA LEU A 744 -12.88 14.11 5.72
C LEU A 744 -13.73 13.09 6.48
N PRO A 745 -13.33 11.81 6.53
CA PRO A 745 -14.07 10.80 7.27
C PRO A 745 -13.87 11.02 8.77
N SER A 746 -14.96 10.91 9.53
CA SER A 746 -14.96 11.06 10.98
C SER A 746 -15.84 10.01 11.64
N LEU A 747 -15.44 9.58 12.83
CA LEU A 747 -16.22 8.72 13.71
C LEU A 747 -16.23 9.32 15.12
N THR A 748 -17.26 9.00 15.90
CA THR A 748 -17.36 9.40 17.30
C THR A 748 -17.24 8.16 18.17
N PHE A 749 -16.43 8.24 19.22
CA PHE A 749 -16.30 7.23 20.25
C PHE A 749 -16.63 7.86 21.60
N SER A 750 -17.56 7.25 22.32
CA SER A 750 -18.03 7.74 23.62
C SER A 750 -17.68 6.71 24.68
N PRO A 751 -16.62 6.91 25.49
CA PRO A 751 -16.35 6.04 26.63
C PRO A 751 -17.52 6.07 27.62
N SER A 752 -17.70 4.97 28.33
CA SER A 752 -18.77 4.81 29.32
C SER A 752 -18.22 5.04 30.73
N GLY A 753 -19.09 5.48 31.64
CA GLY A 753 -18.73 5.58 33.05
C GLY A 753 -19.71 6.43 33.87
N PRO A 754 -19.89 6.12 35.17
CA PRO A 754 -20.71 6.92 36.09
C PRO A 754 -20.08 8.27 36.45
N ASN A 755 -18.82 8.50 36.08
CA ASN A 755 -18.13 9.75 36.28
C ASN A 755 -16.90 9.86 35.34
N PRO A 756 -16.29 11.05 35.24
CA PRO A 756 -15.14 11.30 34.37
C PRO A 756 -13.92 10.42 34.60
N LEU A 757 -13.65 9.98 35.84
CA LEU A 757 -12.55 9.04 36.08
C LEU A 757 -12.83 7.68 35.41
N PHE A 758 -14.06 7.18 35.50
CA PHE A 758 -14.44 5.90 34.89
C PHE A 758 -14.40 5.98 33.36
N GLU A 759 -14.89 7.07 32.75
CA GLU A 759 -14.77 7.27 31.30
C GLU A 759 -13.31 7.35 30.85
N THR A 760 -12.46 8.05 31.60
CA THR A 760 -11.02 8.13 31.31
C THR A 760 -10.37 6.75 31.35
N MET A 761 -10.73 5.91 32.32
CA MET A 761 -10.19 4.54 32.42
C MET A 761 -10.77 3.60 31.35
N ASP A 762 -12.06 3.72 31.02
CA ASP A 762 -12.67 3.00 29.91
C ASP A 762 -12.02 3.37 28.57
N MET A 763 -11.73 4.66 28.36
CA MET A 763 -11.04 5.14 27.16
C MET A 763 -9.63 4.56 27.04
N ILE A 764 -8.88 4.45 28.14
CA ILE A 764 -7.54 3.82 28.14
C ILE A 764 -7.64 2.34 27.77
N GLN A 765 -8.58 1.60 28.36
CA GLN A 765 -8.78 0.18 28.05
C GLN A 765 -9.24 -0.01 26.60
N SER A 766 -10.28 0.71 26.18
CA SER A 766 -10.84 0.64 24.83
C SER A 766 -9.80 1.02 23.78
N GLY A 767 -9.04 2.09 24.01
CA GLY A 767 -7.94 2.51 23.14
C GLY A 767 -6.84 1.44 23.03
N SER A 768 -6.52 0.76 24.14
CA SER A 768 -5.55 -0.35 24.15
C SER A 768 -6.03 -1.51 23.27
N TYR A 769 -7.30 -1.91 23.38
CA TYR A 769 -7.89 -2.93 22.51
C TYR A 769 -7.90 -2.51 21.04
N ILE A 770 -8.31 -1.27 20.73
CA ILE A 770 -8.34 -0.76 19.35
C ILE A 770 -6.94 -0.81 18.74
N ALA A 771 -5.92 -0.33 19.46
CA ALA A 771 -4.53 -0.36 19.00
C ALA A 771 -4.00 -1.80 18.85
N TYR A 772 -4.36 -2.70 19.77
CA TYR A 772 -3.99 -4.12 19.67
C TYR A 772 -4.61 -4.79 18.45
N TYR A 773 -5.92 -4.64 18.24
CA TYR A 773 -6.60 -5.21 17.08
C TYR A 773 -6.09 -4.63 15.77
N LEU A 774 -5.78 -3.32 15.73
CA LEU A 774 -5.17 -2.71 14.55
C LEU A 774 -3.80 -3.31 14.24
N ALA A 775 -2.98 -3.60 15.27
CA ALA A 775 -1.71 -4.29 15.08
C ALA A 775 -1.90 -5.67 14.43
N LEU A 776 -2.86 -6.45 14.93
CA LEU A 776 -3.16 -7.78 14.37
C LEU A 776 -3.71 -7.71 12.94
N ILE A 777 -4.58 -6.74 12.65
CA ILE A 777 -5.11 -6.48 11.30
C ILE A 777 -3.96 -6.13 10.33
N ASN A 778 -3.01 -5.32 10.78
CA ASN A 778 -1.82 -4.96 10.00
C ASN A 778 -0.75 -6.07 9.97
N ARG A 779 -0.97 -7.20 10.65
CA ARG A 779 -0.02 -8.31 10.81
C ARG A 779 1.32 -7.88 11.43
N ILE A 780 1.26 -7.00 12.41
CA ILE A 780 2.42 -6.49 13.14
C ILE A 780 2.38 -7.03 14.57
N ASP A 781 3.55 -7.43 15.08
CA ASP A 781 3.72 -7.77 16.49
C ASP A 781 3.54 -6.52 17.38
N PRO A 782 2.55 -6.50 18.30
CA PRO A 782 2.28 -5.35 19.16
C PRO A 782 3.32 -5.12 20.27
N GLY A 783 4.19 -6.08 20.54
CA GLY A 783 5.13 -6.07 21.67
C GLY A 783 6.40 -5.25 21.46
N PRO A 784 7.29 -5.61 20.53
CA PRO A 784 8.61 -5.00 20.38
C PRO A 784 8.56 -3.52 19.98
N ILE A 785 9.46 -2.68 20.48
CA ILE A 785 9.59 -1.26 20.10
C ILE A 785 11.00 -0.95 19.57
N PRO A 786 11.40 -1.59 18.44
CA PRO A 786 12.80 -1.73 18.05
C PRO A 786 13.55 -0.40 17.91
N TRP A 787 12.90 0.63 17.37
CA TRP A 787 13.52 1.95 17.24
C TRP A 787 13.73 2.67 18.57
N VAL A 788 12.82 2.49 19.53
CA VAL A 788 12.95 3.06 20.88
C VAL A 788 14.02 2.31 21.66
N ASP A 789 14.09 0.99 21.51
CA ASP A 789 15.10 0.16 22.17
C ASP A 789 16.49 0.47 21.61
N TRP A 790 16.64 0.50 20.28
CA TRP A 790 17.88 0.92 19.62
C TRP A 790 18.33 2.31 20.08
N TYR A 791 17.42 3.29 20.12
CA TYR A 791 17.75 4.65 20.57
C TYR A 791 18.25 4.70 22.02
N LYS A 792 17.63 3.92 22.93
CA LYS A 792 18.07 3.84 24.33
C LYS A 792 19.46 3.20 24.45
N ASP A 793 19.72 2.18 23.63
CA ASP A 793 21.02 1.50 23.61
C ASP A 793 22.13 2.43 23.10
N GLU A 794 21.86 3.21 22.05
CA GLU A 794 22.81 4.22 21.55
C GLU A 794 23.09 5.32 22.57
N ILE A 795 22.06 5.83 23.27
CA ILE A 795 22.29 6.79 24.36
C ILE A 795 23.14 6.17 25.48
N HIS A 796 22.90 4.91 25.87
CA HIS A 796 23.71 4.25 26.89
C HIS A 796 25.18 4.09 26.49
N LYS A 797 25.51 4.06 25.20
CA LYS A 797 26.92 4.04 24.74
C LYS A 797 27.60 5.40 24.82
N MET A 798 26.84 6.49 24.89
CA MET A 798 27.36 7.86 24.94
C MET A 798 27.64 8.35 26.37
N VAL A 799 27.14 7.63 27.39
CA VAL A 799 27.26 7.94 28.83
C VAL A 799 28.16 6.92 29.51
#